data_AF-A0A8D3A8E8-F1
#
_entry.id   AF-A0A8D3A8E8-F1
#
_cell.length_a   1.000
_cell.length_b   1.000
_cell.length_c   1.000
_cell.angle_alpha   90.00
_cell.angle_beta   90.00
_cell.angle_gamma   90.00
#
_symmetry.space_group_name_H-M   'P 1'
#
loop_
_entity.id
_entity.type
_entity.pdbx_description
1 polymer ?
#
loop_
_entity_poly.entity_id
_entity_poly.type
_entity_poly.pdbx_seq_one_letter_code
_entity_poly.pdbx_strand_id
1 'polypeptide(L)'
;MAFGVCFCVAVLQFAWFPAKSENVPEGVHQMECYDRYFMIAVDLSFTGEEPRFEAVDGTGVYPITEQYSAECGYTVSVLPLPGHVELRASYLSCHADNNDDEVFTFNFNLIANHEGKEITYALNKTCSPSLPWSPREVTCETNYMEVSVRSEVACPSGTNGDDSIADKSAQASATSDWQVMFQRAGEKLIPMNLSEARNQRYVFDLTDRRLVFRTPYGQADSFSEEVNGVPVEVVHATLFSRQSWVVLMVDLVAACSMHEGSYDDHGYMKWQTPEVLHPLVSGLNETRVTLGLNGELLEQPVAEERGYIVERHNATVEISIPYNAEGGYRKSFVTGGLREFYIFNLYLEQTLVDEDDAETRMRLHRTLATPLLLRPVFTVNRTILEEQMFTIYLGDIPEDIELAAVQLNGQEFSVPFTNASGCAVTKVVHPNNTHGYTLKVPFNDSYIIHQFSKEDESMKHTLDINYTLTILPENEPYYHLASVMALTDVSPPEFGAVCSESGIRFKLDHRPFDYMWYINIGSELLTPELAAQHGYIMSNDSQSLLLEVPLFTYGYEYKDFALKGFLGTFEILVRDHETSEVQSSAVKTCPFTSTELIVCSTDGRMTVVANLSLAIPSGGSPARTNLIDMYCGPKEADDTSALFSFLLNSCGSTVKLGKETVTYQNEILYSKKHHSVSKAASEEITDRVTVQCTYPLAGLHRLFSTYRFESDSAGIGSIIHTMPSTAGAPGPQVPTTKPTTVLQTTPATKTPNPTPVAFQPAFHPPARYVKVPAFNRFRGMIKGAGETLQTSVNAANI
;
A
#
# COMPACT_ATOMS: atom_id res chain seq x y z
N MET A 1 -46.88 82.40 -42.86
CA MET A 1 -47.01 82.97 -41.50
C MET A 1 -47.74 81.97 -40.63
N ALA A 2 -47.61 82.12 -39.29
CA ALA A 2 -48.15 81.28 -38.23
C ALA A 2 -47.46 79.91 -38.02
N PHE A 3 -47.05 79.69 -36.77
CA PHE A 3 -46.45 78.46 -36.24
C PHE A 3 -47.52 77.40 -35.94
N GLY A 4 -47.13 76.12 -35.98
CA GLY A 4 -47.83 75.03 -35.32
C GLY A 4 -46.81 74.15 -34.60
N VAL A 5 -46.78 74.21 -33.27
CA VAL A 5 -45.83 73.44 -32.44
C VAL A 5 -46.24 71.97 -32.44
N CYS A 6 -45.34 71.08 -32.88
CA CYS A 6 -45.56 69.65 -32.82
C CYS A 6 -44.89 69.08 -31.56
N PHE A 7 -45.69 68.62 -30.59
CA PHE A 7 -45.20 67.94 -29.40
C PHE A 7 -44.68 66.55 -29.76
N CYS A 8 -43.40 66.28 -29.52
CA CYS A 8 -42.86 64.93 -29.59
C CYS A 8 -43.30 64.14 -28.36
N VAL A 9 -44.32 63.29 -28.50
CA VAL A 9 -44.63 62.24 -27.52
C VAL A 9 -43.73 61.04 -27.84
N ALA A 10 -42.69 60.84 -27.04
CA ALA A 10 -41.88 59.64 -27.12
C ALA A 10 -42.69 58.46 -26.54
N VAL A 11 -43.13 57.55 -27.41
CA VAL A 11 -43.76 56.29 -26.99
C VAL A 11 -42.65 55.37 -26.51
N LEU A 12 -42.48 55.27 -25.19
CA LEU A 12 -41.70 54.21 -24.55
C LEU A 12 -42.45 52.88 -24.70
N GLN A 13 -42.21 52.20 -25.83
CA GLN A 13 -42.50 50.77 -25.92
C GLN A 13 -41.52 50.03 -25.00
N PHE A 14 -41.97 49.70 -23.79
CA PHE A 14 -41.39 48.61 -23.02
C PHE A 14 -41.71 47.30 -23.75
N ALA A 15 -40.86 46.94 -24.71
CA ALA A 15 -40.80 45.59 -25.20
C ALA A 15 -40.22 44.72 -24.07
N TRP A 16 -41.08 44.01 -23.34
CA TRP A 16 -40.63 42.81 -22.63
C TRP A 16 -40.11 41.84 -23.68
N PHE A 17 -38.79 41.72 -23.77
CA PHE A 17 -38.20 40.55 -24.40
C PHE A 17 -38.64 39.33 -23.58
N PRO A 18 -39.22 38.28 -24.19
CA PRO A 18 -39.40 37.03 -23.49
C PRO A 18 -38.03 36.56 -23.01
N ALA A 19 -37.93 36.13 -21.76
CA ALA A 19 -36.74 35.46 -21.28
C ALA A 19 -36.44 34.29 -22.22
N LYS A 20 -35.18 34.15 -22.63
CA LYS A 20 -34.75 32.96 -23.35
C LYS A 20 -34.89 31.78 -22.41
N SER A 21 -35.94 30.99 -22.57
CA SER A 21 -35.95 29.63 -22.05
C SER A 21 -34.91 28.86 -22.84
N GLU A 22 -33.84 28.44 -22.16
CA GLU A 22 -32.95 27.41 -22.68
C GLU A 22 -33.50 26.04 -22.26
N ASN A 23 -33.16 24.99 -22.99
CA ASN A 23 -33.53 23.62 -22.63
C ASN A 23 -32.40 23.03 -21.78
N VAL A 24 -32.74 22.25 -20.73
CA VAL A 24 -31.72 21.52 -19.97
C VAL A 24 -31.05 20.49 -20.90
N PRO A 25 -29.72 20.33 -20.85
CA PRO A 25 -29.02 19.31 -21.63
C PRO A 25 -29.55 17.89 -21.36
N GLU A 26 -29.56 17.07 -22.40
CA GLU A 26 -29.94 15.66 -22.32
C GLU A 26 -28.93 14.90 -21.45
N GLY A 27 -29.43 14.07 -20.53
CA GLY A 27 -28.61 13.29 -19.59
C GLY A 27 -28.21 14.00 -18.28
N VAL A 28 -28.71 15.21 -18.04
CA VAL A 28 -28.42 16.03 -16.83
C VAL A 28 -29.67 16.21 -15.95
N HIS A 29 -30.81 15.73 -16.43
CA HIS A 29 -32.09 15.73 -15.73
C HIS A 29 -32.90 14.48 -16.07
N GLN A 30 -33.70 14.04 -15.12
CA GLN A 30 -34.64 12.94 -15.22
C GLN A 30 -36.03 13.47 -14.88
N MET A 31 -37.03 13.13 -15.68
CA MET A 31 -38.42 13.55 -15.49
C MET A 31 -39.32 12.32 -15.60
N GLU A 32 -40.03 11.94 -14.54
CA GLU A 32 -40.72 10.64 -14.45
C GLU A 32 -42.12 10.74 -13.86
N CYS A 33 -43.06 10.07 -14.52
CA CYS A 33 -44.45 9.97 -14.08
C CYS A 33 -44.62 8.69 -13.25
N TYR A 34 -44.74 8.81 -11.93
CA TYR A 34 -45.13 7.72 -11.04
C TYR A 34 -46.66 7.62 -10.98
N ASP A 35 -47.24 6.66 -10.25
CA ASP A 35 -48.69 6.41 -10.31
C ASP A 35 -49.55 7.61 -9.83
N ARG A 36 -49.04 8.46 -8.92
CA ARG A 36 -49.76 9.63 -8.37
C ARG A 36 -48.96 10.93 -8.24
N TYR A 37 -47.68 10.90 -8.58
CA TYR A 37 -46.84 12.08 -8.54
C TYR A 37 -45.91 12.12 -9.76
N PHE A 38 -45.51 13.33 -10.13
CA PHE A 38 -44.50 13.60 -11.12
C PHE A 38 -43.21 13.97 -10.40
N MET A 39 -42.08 13.41 -10.84
CA MET A 39 -40.75 13.65 -10.28
C MET A 39 -39.85 14.32 -11.32
N ILE A 40 -39.08 15.31 -10.87
CA ILE A 40 -37.95 15.89 -11.61
C ILE A 40 -36.70 15.75 -10.73
N ALA A 41 -35.67 15.08 -11.22
CA ALA A 41 -34.33 15.08 -10.63
C ALA A 41 -33.35 15.82 -11.57
N VAL A 42 -32.47 16.66 -11.02
CA VAL A 42 -31.50 17.44 -11.80
C VAL A 42 -30.15 17.49 -11.08
N ASP A 43 -29.06 17.21 -11.78
CA ASP A 43 -27.71 17.15 -11.19
C ASP A 43 -27.28 18.48 -10.57
N LEU A 44 -26.83 18.45 -9.31
CA LEU A 44 -26.29 19.61 -8.59
C LEU A 44 -25.04 20.18 -9.26
N SER A 45 -24.24 19.31 -9.93
CA SER A 45 -23.09 19.75 -10.73
C SER A 45 -23.48 20.62 -11.92
N PHE A 46 -24.71 20.53 -12.39
CA PHE A 46 -25.28 21.42 -13.39
C PHE A 46 -25.99 22.60 -12.73
N THR A 47 -26.86 22.38 -11.74
CA THR A 47 -27.68 23.46 -11.21
C THR A 47 -26.89 24.52 -10.43
N GLY A 48 -25.69 24.18 -9.94
CA GLY A 48 -24.91 25.06 -9.08
C GLY A 48 -25.53 25.24 -7.69
N GLU A 49 -25.11 26.30 -7.01
CA GLU A 49 -25.55 26.62 -5.64
C GLU A 49 -27.01 27.12 -5.62
N GLU A 50 -27.78 26.64 -4.64
CA GLU A 50 -29.17 27.04 -4.34
C GLU A 50 -30.16 26.93 -5.55
N PRO A 51 -30.33 25.73 -6.14
CA PRO A 51 -31.36 25.51 -7.16
C PRO A 51 -32.76 25.77 -6.59
N ARG A 52 -33.62 26.37 -7.42
CA ARG A 52 -35.04 26.58 -7.07
C ARG A 52 -35.96 26.27 -8.24
N PHE A 53 -37.21 25.95 -7.91
CA PHE A 53 -38.26 25.67 -8.88
C PHE A 53 -39.37 26.72 -8.79
N GLU A 54 -40.00 27.01 -9.93
CA GLU A 54 -41.25 27.75 -10.02
C GLU A 54 -42.28 26.90 -10.77
N ALA A 55 -43.52 26.88 -10.32
CA ALA A 55 -44.63 26.29 -11.07
C ALA A 55 -45.20 27.31 -12.06
N VAL A 56 -45.65 26.85 -13.23
CA VAL A 56 -46.16 27.72 -14.30
C VAL A 56 -47.53 27.23 -14.75
N ASP A 57 -48.50 28.13 -14.83
CA ASP A 57 -49.84 27.84 -15.34
C ASP A 57 -50.38 28.98 -16.22
N GLY A 58 -51.63 28.86 -16.67
CA GLY A 58 -52.31 29.88 -17.49
C GLY A 58 -52.62 31.21 -16.77
N THR A 59 -52.28 31.34 -15.49
CA THR A 59 -52.48 32.53 -14.64
C THR A 59 -51.17 33.19 -14.20
N GLY A 60 -50.05 32.48 -14.16
CA GLY A 60 -48.75 33.07 -13.83
C GLY A 60 -47.60 32.08 -13.60
N VAL A 61 -46.58 32.58 -12.92
CA VAL A 61 -45.37 31.86 -12.48
C VAL A 61 -45.28 32.00 -10.96
N TYR A 62 -45.07 30.89 -10.26
CA TYR A 62 -45.23 30.77 -8.81
C TYR A 62 -44.00 30.12 -8.17
N PRO A 63 -43.20 30.83 -7.35
CA PRO A 63 -42.00 30.25 -6.74
C PRO A 63 -42.36 29.16 -5.71
N ILE A 64 -41.77 27.98 -5.86
CA ILE A 64 -41.96 26.84 -4.95
C ILE A 64 -41.07 27.05 -3.72
N THR A 65 -41.53 27.91 -2.82
CA THR A 65 -40.94 28.10 -1.49
C THR A 65 -41.29 26.94 -0.56
N GLU A 66 -40.53 26.73 0.52
CA GLU A 66 -40.79 25.69 1.52
C GLU A 66 -42.25 25.68 2.00
N GLN A 67 -42.79 26.83 2.42
CA GLN A 67 -44.19 26.93 2.87
C GLN A 67 -45.18 26.66 1.72
N TYR A 68 -44.95 27.26 0.54
CA TYR A 68 -45.86 27.10 -0.60
C TYR A 68 -45.88 25.67 -1.15
N SER A 69 -44.76 24.96 -1.02
CA SER A 69 -44.62 23.58 -1.49
C SER A 69 -45.62 22.65 -0.79
N ALA A 70 -45.67 22.68 0.55
CA ALA A 70 -46.57 21.88 1.35
C ALA A 70 -48.05 22.27 1.18
N GLU A 71 -48.36 23.55 0.96
CA GLU A 71 -49.72 24.00 0.65
C GLU A 71 -50.20 23.53 -0.74
N CYS A 72 -49.30 23.48 -1.72
CA CYS A 72 -49.65 23.21 -3.12
C CYS A 72 -49.29 21.82 -3.66
N GLY A 73 -48.80 20.90 -2.82
CA GLY A 73 -48.57 19.51 -3.20
C GLY A 73 -47.22 19.27 -3.87
N TYR A 74 -46.21 20.04 -3.46
CA TYR A 74 -44.84 19.93 -3.94
C TYR A 74 -43.87 19.58 -2.79
N THR A 75 -42.79 18.89 -3.14
CA THR A 75 -41.71 18.52 -2.23
C THR A 75 -40.40 18.77 -2.95
N VAL A 76 -39.58 19.70 -2.46
CA VAL A 76 -38.23 19.93 -3.00
C VAL A 76 -37.22 19.37 -2.00
N SER A 77 -36.42 18.41 -2.45
CA SER A 77 -35.35 17.78 -1.67
C SER A 77 -34.02 18.00 -2.37
N VAL A 78 -33.12 18.77 -1.75
CA VAL A 78 -31.70 18.76 -2.16
C VAL A 78 -31.08 17.48 -1.61
N LEU A 79 -30.55 16.63 -2.48
CA LEU A 79 -29.98 15.33 -2.13
C LEU A 79 -28.48 15.34 -2.48
N PRO A 80 -27.58 15.69 -1.54
CA PRO A 80 -26.16 15.82 -1.84
C PRO A 80 -25.45 14.50 -2.14
N LEU A 81 -25.88 13.38 -1.52
CA LEU A 81 -25.25 12.07 -1.74
C LEU A 81 -25.55 11.49 -3.12
N PRO A 82 -26.82 11.53 -3.61
CA PRO A 82 -27.15 11.19 -5.00
C PRO A 82 -26.70 12.24 -6.01
N GLY A 83 -26.21 13.41 -5.55
CA GLY A 83 -25.69 14.48 -6.39
C GLY A 83 -26.73 15.30 -7.16
N HIS A 84 -28.02 15.25 -6.79
CA HIS A 84 -29.11 15.94 -7.50
C HIS A 84 -30.07 16.70 -6.57
N VAL A 85 -30.83 17.63 -7.13
CA VAL A 85 -32.05 18.18 -6.51
C VAL A 85 -33.26 17.48 -7.09
N GLU A 86 -34.20 17.06 -6.23
CA GLU A 86 -35.44 16.40 -6.61
C GLU A 86 -36.65 17.31 -6.29
N LEU A 87 -37.57 17.44 -7.24
CA LEU A 87 -38.92 17.98 -7.06
C LEU A 87 -39.92 16.85 -7.28
N ARG A 88 -40.73 16.53 -6.26
CA ARG A 88 -41.95 15.71 -6.41
C ARG A 88 -43.17 16.62 -6.41
N ALA A 89 -44.13 16.33 -7.29
CA ALA A 89 -45.38 17.07 -7.45
C ALA A 89 -46.56 16.10 -7.48
N SER A 90 -47.53 16.26 -6.56
CA SER A 90 -48.80 15.52 -6.61
C SER A 90 -49.51 15.81 -7.95
N TYR A 91 -50.18 14.80 -8.50
CA TYR A 91 -51.06 15.01 -9.66
C TYR A 91 -52.19 16.00 -9.35
N LEU A 92 -52.56 16.17 -8.08
CA LEU A 92 -53.55 17.13 -7.61
C LEU A 92 -52.92 18.44 -7.10
N SER A 93 -51.71 18.76 -7.56
CA SER A 93 -50.99 20.00 -7.17
C SER A 93 -51.58 21.26 -7.81
N CYS A 94 -51.44 22.41 -7.14
CA CYS A 94 -52.16 23.66 -7.46
C CYS A 94 -52.07 24.15 -8.93
N HIS A 95 -50.98 23.81 -9.63
CA HIS A 95 -50.66 24.31 -10.97
C HIS A 95 -50.58 23.19 -12.02
N ALA A 96 -50.97 21.97 -11.67
CA ALA A 96 -51.15 20.90 -12.66
C ALA A 96 -52.40 21.19 -13.50
N ASP A 97 -52.26 21.18 -14.83
CA ASP A 97 -53.41 21.23 -15.72
C ASP A 97 -54.06 19.85 -15.75
N ASN A 98 -55.18 19.71 -15.04
CA ASN A 98 -55.89 18.46 -14.82
C ASN A 98 -57.07 18.33 -15.79
N ASN A 99 -57.02 17.31 -16.65
CA ASN A 99 -58.10 16.93 -17.53
C ASN A 99 -58.73 15.61 -17.05
N ASP A 100 -59.94 15.72 -16.48
CA ASP A 100 -60.82 14.60 -16.07
C ASP A 100 -60.24 13.62 -15.03
N ASP A 101 -59.20 14.02 -14.28
CA ASP A 101 -58.34 13.16 -13.44
C ASP A 101 -57.61 12.03 -14.21
N GLU A 102 -57.57 12.11 -15.56
CA GLU A 102 -57.00 11.09 -16.46
C GLU A 102 -55.68 11.54 -17.11
N VAL A 103 -55.50 12.85 -17.32
CA VAL A 103 -54.29 13.44 -17.92
C VAL A 103 -53.91 14.70 -17.16
N PHE A 104 -52.65 14.77 -16.72
CA PHE A 104 -52.10 15.89 -15.94
C PHE A 104 -50.90 16.49 -16.68
N THR A 105 -50.92 17.79 -16.95
CA THR A 105 -49.77 18.49 -17.56
C THR A 105 -49.10 19.41 -16.54
N PHE A 106 -47.81 19.18 -16.33
CA PHE A 106 -46.95 19.95 -15.44
C PHE A 106 -46.07 20.88 -16.25
N ASN A 107 -45.95 22.13 -15.81
CA ASN A 107 -44.98 23.09 -16.33
C ASN A 107 -44.26 23.73 -15.15
N PHE A 108 -42.93 23.69 -15.17
CA PHE A 108 -42.06 24.26 -14.16
C PHE A 108 -40.94 25.05 -14.83
N ASN A 109 -40.42 26.03 -14.10
CA ASN A 109 -39.10 26.61 -14.36
C ASN A 109 -38.12 26.05 -13.34
N LEU A 110 -37.02 25.47 -13.78
CA LEU A 110 -35.82 25.33 -12.96
C LEU A 110 -35.01 26.63 -13.06
N ILE A 111 -34.61 27.20 -11.93
CA ILE A 111 -33.62 28.28 -11.90
C ILE A 111 -32.34 27.73 -11.29
N ALA A 112 -31.30 27.71 -12.12
CA ALA A 112 -29.95 27.24 -11.82
C ALA A 112 -28.97 28.42 -11.79
N ASN A 113 -27.89 28.30 -11.00
CA ASN A 113 -26.88 29.32 -10.80
C ASN A 113 -25.55 28.90 -11.45
N HIS A 114 -25.24 29.48 -12.61
CA HIS A 114 -23.99 29.24 -13.32
C HIS A 114 -23.07 30.45 -13.20
N GLU A 115 -21.94 30.29 -12.51
CA GLU A 115 -20.93 31.35 -12.30
C GLU A 115 -21.50 32.66 -11.70
N GLY A 116 -22.47 32.56 -10.79
CA GLY A 116 -23.14 33.71 -10.18
C GLY A 116 -24.20 34.37 -11.06
N LYS A 117 -24.68 33.68 -12.11
CA LYS A 117 -25.81 34.10 -12.95
C LYS A 117 -26.91 33.07 -12.89
N GLU A 118 -28.11 33.55 -12.60
CA GLU A 118 -29.31 32.75 -12.65
C GLU A 118 -29.73 32.53 -14.11
N ILE A 119 -29.95 31.26 -14.49
CA ILE A 119 -30.48 30.86 -15.79
C ILE A 119 -31.75 30.05 -15.55
N THR A 120 -32.79 30.36 -16.33
CA THR A 120 -34.11 29.74 -16.23
C THR A 120 -34.31 28.73 -17.35
N TYR A 121 -34.62 27.49 -16.96
CA TYR A 121 -34.89 26.37 -17.87
C TYR A 121 -36.35 25.94 -17.72
N ALA A 122 -37.13 25.98 -18.80
CA ALA A 122 -38.49 25.45 -18.78
C ALA A 122 -38.48 23.92 -18.86
N LEU A 123 -39.24 23.29 -17.97
CA LEU A 123 -39.42 21.85 -17.85
C LEU A 123 -40.93 21.57 -17.94
N ASN A 124 -41.34 20.71 -18.87
CA ASN A 124 -42.73 20.29 -18.95
C ASN A 124 -42.85 18.79 -19.19
N LYS A 125 -43.94 18.21 -18.66
CA LYS A 125 -44.30 16.83 -18.92
C LYS A 125 -45.81 16.64 -18.75
N THR A 126 -46.39 15.83 -19.63
CA THR A 126 -47.74 15.31 -19.45
C THR A 126 -47.65 13.87 -18.94
N CYS A 127 -48.41 13.58 -17.90
CA CYS A 127 -48.50 12.28 -17.24
C CYS A 127 -49.96 11.78 -17.23
N SER A 128 -50.13 10.47 -17.16
CA SER A 128 -51.41 9.81 -16.89
C SER A 128 -51.21 8.76 -15.80
N PRO A 129 -52.13 8.61 -14.84
CA PRO A 129 -52.11 7.52 -13.86
C PRO A 129 -52.04 6.16 -14.56
N SER A 130 -51.25 5.22 -14.03
CA SER A 130 -51.19 3.85 -14.56
C SER A 130 -52.30 2.97 -13.99
N LEU A 131 -52.76 3.27 -12.78
CA LEU A 131 -53.91 2.64 -12.13
C LEU A 131 -55.08 3.63 -11.95
N PRO A 132 -56.34 3.18 -12.04
CA PRO A 132 -57.50 3.99 -11.68
C PRO A 132 -57.40 4.56 -10.26
N TRP A 133 -58.02 5.71 -10.03
CA TRP A 133 -58.10 6.33 -8.71
C TRP A 133 -58.97 5.50 -7.76
N SER A 134 -58.47 5.25 -6.54
CA SER A 134 -59.25 4.64 -5.47
C SER A 134 -60.33 5.61 -4.96
N PRO A 135 -61.47 5.11 -4.42
CA PRO A 135 -62.49 5.94 -3.78
C PRO A 135 -61.94 6.95 -2.77
N ARG A 136 -60.97 6.53 -1.96
CA ARG A 136 -60.17 7.37 -1.06
C ARG A 136 -58.69 7.11 -1.27
N GLU A 137 -57.92 8.18 -1.38
CA GLU A 137 -56.45 8.14 -1.40
C GLU A 137 -55.89 9.09 -0.34
N VAL A 138 -54.81 8.67 0.33
CA VAL A 138 -54.10 9.45 1.36
C VAL A 138 -52.60 9.44 1.04
N THR A 139 -51.98 10.60 0.97
CA THR A 139 -50.54 10.75 0.72
C THR A 139 -49.88 11.42 1.92
N CYS A 140 -49.02 10.69 2.60
CA CYS A 140 -48.14 11.16 3.67
C CYS A 140 -46.75 11.41 3.06
N GLU A 141 -46.59 12.56 2.44
CA GLU A 141 -45.30 13.02 1.91
C GLU A 141 -44.38 13.44 3.08
N THR A 142 -43.16 13.89 2.82
CA THR A 142 -42.19 14.31 3.86
C THR A 142 -42.54 15.66 4.50
N ASN A 143 -43.23 16.56 3.78
CA ASN A 143 -43.54 17.93 4.21
C ASN A 143 -45.06 18.24 4.31
N TYR A 144 -45.95 17.44 3.72
CA TYR A 144 -47.40 17.59 3.83
C TYR A 144 -48.17 16.26 3.93
N MET A 145 -49.42 16.39 4.36
CA MET A 145 -50.46 15.37 4.30
C MET A 145 -51.52 15.79 3.27
N GLU A 146 -51.92 14.87 2.40
CA GLU A 146 -52.95 15.06 1.39
C GLU A 146 -54.00 13.94 1.47
N VAL A 147 -55.27 14.30 1.40
CA VAL A 147 -56.41 13.38 1.33
C VAL A 147 -57.20 13.71 0.09
N SER A 148 -57.49 12.70 -0.73
CA SER A 148 -58.31 12.85 -1.92
C SER A 148 -59.43 11.82 -1.91
N VAL A 149 -60.68 12.27 -1.98
CA VAL A 149 -61.87 11.39 -2.02
C VAL A 149 -62.69 11.65 -3.28
N ARG A 150 -63.31 10.60 -3.81
CA ARG A 150 -64.21 10.70 -4.94
C ARG A 150 -65.42 11.58 -4.60
N SER A 151 -65.71 12.57 -5.45
CA SER A 151 -66.93 13.35 -5.39
C SER A 151 -68.06 12.60 -6.09
N GLU A 152 -69.19 12.42 -5.41
CA GLU A 152 -70.46 12.03 -6.03
C GLU A 152 -71.31 13.25 -6.44
N VAL A 153 -70.82 14.46 -6.16
CA VAL A 153 -71.52 15.70 -6.49
C VAL A 153 -71.16 16.07 -7.92
N ALA A 154 -72.11 15.86 -8.83
CA ALA A 154 -71.99 16.38 -10.19
C ALA A 154 -71.98 17.92 -10.15
N CYS A 155 -70.79 18.51 -10.36
CA CYS A 155 -70.70 19.90 -10.81
C CYS A 155 -71.55 20.05 -12.09
N PRO A 156 -72.40 21.09 -12.20
CA PRO A 156 -73.28 21.24 -13.37
C PRO A 156 -72.47 21.71 -14.59
N SER A 157 -71.80 20.76 -15.25
CA SER A 157 -71.08 20.98 -16.50
C SER A 157 -72.04 21.47 -17.60
N GLY A 158 -71.75 22.68 -18.10
CA GLY A 158 -72.58 23.34 -19.10
C GLY A 158 -72.64 22.54 -20.41
N THR A 159 -73.84 22.27 -20.91
CA THR A 159 -74.02 21.58 -22.19
C THR A 159 -73.46 22.42 -23.35
N ASN A 160 -72.43 21.91 -24.03
CA ASN A 160 -71.91 22.30 -25.36
C ASN A 160 -72.41 23.65 -25.94
N GLY A 161 -71.63 24.71 -25.79
CA GLY A 161 -71.82 25.99 -26.49
C GLY A 161 -70.68 26.98 -26.21
N ASP A 162 -70.24 27.70 -27.24
CA ASP A 162 -69.11 28.65 -27.26
C ASP A 162 -69.08 29.71 -26.14
N ASP A 163 -67.87 30.28 -25.98
CA ASP A 163 -67.48 31.52 -25.29
C ASP A 163 -67.32 31.57 -23.73
N SER A 164 -66.05 31.43 -23.33
CA SER A 164 -65.27 32.44 -22.59
C SER A 164 -65.61 32.81 -21.12
N ILE A 165 -64.63 32.57 -20.24
CA ILE A 165 -64.37 33.22 -18.93
C ILE A 165 -65.42 33.00 -17.81
N ALA A 166 -66.66 32.63 -18.13
CA ALA A 166 -67.71 32.41 -17.13
C ALA A 166 -67.43 31.23 -16.17
N ASP A 167 -66.71 30.20 -16.63
CA ASP A 167 -66.61 28.91 -15.94
C ASP A 167 -65.92 28.98 -14.56
N LYS A 168 -64.78 29.68 -14.48
CA LYS A 168 -64.08 29.91 -13.20
C LYS A 168 -64.90 30.72 -12.19
N SER A 169 -65.87 31.51 -12.66
CA SER A 169 -66.79 32.26 -11.77
C SER A 169 -67.94 31.39 -11.22
N ALA A 170 -68.30 30.31 -11.93
CA ALA A 170 -69.28 29.34 -11.46
C ALA A 170 -68.69 28.46 -10.34
N GLN A 171 -67.47 27.94 -10.54
CA GLN A 171 -66.72 27.23 -9.48
C GLN A 171 -66.53 28.11 -8.24
N ALA A 172 -66.10 29.38 -8.41
CA ALA A 172 -65.94 30.33 -7.31
C ALA A 172 -67.25 30.72 -6.59
N SER A 173 -68.41 30.54 -7.23
CA SER A 173 -69.71 30.73 -6.57
C SER A 173 -70.16 29.47 -5.82
N ALA A 174 -69.85 28.28 -6.34
CA ALA A 174 -70.16 27.00 -5.69
C ALA A 174 -69.31 26.72 -4.44
N THR A 175 -68.07 27.25 -4.37
CA THR A 175 -67.22 27.12 -3.17
C THR A 175 -67.70 27.95 -1.97
N SER A 176 -68.56 28.96 -2.18
CA SER A 176 -69.01 29.88 -1.12
C SER A 176 -69.92 29.25 -0.07
N ASP A 177 -70.54 28.10 -0.35
CA ASP A 177 -71.45 27.38 0.56
C ASP A 177 -70.74 26.25 1.33
N TRP A 178 -69.43 26.06 1.16
CA TRP A 178 -68.65 25.03 1.85
C TRP A 178 -67.98 25.57 3.11
N GLN A 179 -68.06 24.79 4.19
CA GLN A 179 -67.43 25.06 5.47
C GLN A 179 -66.65 23.82 5.94
N VAL A 180 -65.57 24.04 6.69
CA VAL A 180 -64.78 22.96 7.30
C VAL A 180 -64.86 23.05 8.82
N MET A 181 -64.97 21.90 9.47
CA MET A 181 -64.82 21.73 10.91
C MET A 181 -63.71 20.71 11.17
N PHE A 182 -62.71 21.09 11.95
CA PHE A 182 -61.67 20.17 12.42
C PHE A 182 -62.10 19.46 13.70
N GLN A 183 -61.69 18.20 13.85
CA GLN A 183 -61.96 17.40 15.06
C GLN A 183 -60.66 17.11 15.80
N ARG A 184 -60.59 17.51 17.08
CA ARG A 184 -59.52 17.17 18.02
C ARG A 184 -60.14 16.43 19.22
N ALA A 185 -59.43 15.46 19.78
CA ALA A 185 -59.93 14.65 20.89
C ALA A 185 -60.37 15.53 22.09
N GLY A 186 -61.69 15.61 22.32
CA GLY A 186 -62.30 16.41 23.39
C GLY A 186 -62.72 17.84 23.02
N GLU A 187 -62.32 18.36 21.85
CA GLU A 187 -62.59 19.73 21.42
C GLU A 187 -63.31 19.76 20.05
N LYS A 188 -64.52 20.31 20.02
CA LYS A 188 -65.20 20.65 18.76
C LYS A 188 -64.86 22.08 18.37
N LEU A 189 -64.04 22.22 17.34
CA LEU A 189 -63.60 23.50 16.82
C LEU A 189 -64.74 24.18 16.05
N ILE A 190 -64.70 25.52 15.98
CA ILE A 190 -65.74 26.31 15.32
C ILE A 190 -65.60 26.13 13.80
N PRO A 191 -66.68 25.84 13.04
CA PRO A 191 -66.60 25.75 11.60
C PRO A 191 -66.14 27.06 10.96
N MET A 192 -65.15 26.96 10.09
CA MET A 192 -64.61 28.08 9.31
C MET A 192 -64.96 27.94 7.82
N ASN A 193 -64.94 29.04 7.09
CA ASN A 193 -65.12 29.00 5.63
C ASN A 193 -63.78 28.66 4.93
N LEU A 194 -63.82 28.22 3.68
CA LEU A 194 -62.60 27.78 2.96
C LEU A 194 -61.56 28.89 2.76
N SER A 195 -61.96 30.17 2.69
CA SER A 195 -60.99 31.28 2.59
C SER A 195 -60.26 31.55 3.91
N GLU A 196 -60.94 31.34 5.03
CA GLU A 196 -60.37 31.41 6.38
C GLU A 196 -59.45 30.21 6.65
N ALA A 197 -59.85 29.01 6.23
CA ALA A 197 -59.02 27.81 6.26
C ALA A 197 -57.74 27.99 5.43
N ARG A 198 -57.84 28.57 4.22
CA ARG A 198 -56.68 28.88 3.37
C ARG A 198 -55.73 29.91 3.99
N ASN A 199 -56.25 30.92 4.68
CA ASN A 199 -55.43 31.86 5.46
C ASN A 199 -54.69 31.17 6.64
N GLN A 200 -55.20 30.02 7.10
CA GLN A 200 -54.57 29.15 8.09
C GLN A 200 -53.75 28.01 7.47
N ARG A 201 -53.46 28.07 6.15
CA ARG A 201 -52.69 27.09 5.38
C ARG A 201 -53.34 25.70 5.21
N TYR A 202 -54.65 25.61 5.41
CA TYR A 202 -55.44 24.45 5.04
C TYR A 202 -55.98 24.64 3.61
N VAL A 203 -55.52 23.80 2.68
CA VAL A 203 -55.87 23.93 1.26
C VAL A 203 -56.93 22.89 0.92
N PHE A 204 -58.04 23.36 0.34
CA PHE A 204 -59.12 22.53 -0.18
C PHE A 204 -59.26 22.80 -1.66
N ASP A 205 -59.35 21.74 -2.46
CA ASP A 205 -59.60 21.81 -3.89
C ASP A 205 -60.75 20.88 -4.30
N LEU A 206 -61.43 21.27 -5.38
CA LEU A 206 -62.67 20.69 -5.89
C LEU A 206 -62.49 20.45 -7.39
N THR A 207 -62.00 19.26 -7.76
CA THR A 207 -61.98 18.83 -9.16
C THR A 207 -63.37 18.31 -9.56
N ASP A 208 -63.63 18.13 -10.85
CA ASP A 208 -64.94 17.67 -11.34
C ASP A 208 -65.34 16.27 -10.83
N ARG A 209 -64.37 15.47 -10.37
CA ARG A 209 -64.60 14.09 -9.87
C ARG A 209 -64.05 13.84 -8.46
N ARG A 210 -63.28 14.75 -7.86
CA ARG A 210 -62.62 14.54 -6.55
C ARG A 210 -62.56 15.78 -5.66
N LEU A 211 -62.59 15.53 -4.36
CA LEU A 211 -62.39 16.48 -3.28
C LEU A 211 -60.99 16.26 -2.71
N VAL A 212 -60.20 17.32 -2.62
CA VAL A 212 -58.82 17.27 -2.13
C VAL A 212 -58.67 18.16 -0.90
N PHE A 213 -58.03 17.64 0.14
CA PHE A 213 -57.59 18.40 1.30
C PHE A 213 -56.08 18.21 1.47
N ARG A 214 -55.35 19.30 1.66
CA ARG A 214 -53.91 19.30 1.90
C ARG A 214 -53.55 20.20 3.08
N THR A 215 -52.59 19.75 3.87
CA THR A 215 -52.05 20.54 4.98
C THR A 215 -50.59 20.16 5.29
N PRO A 216 -49.73 21.12 5.64
CA PRO A 216 -48.40 20.82 6.20
C PRO A 216 -48.51 20.01 7.51
N TYR A 217 -47.45 19.30 7.90
CA TYR A 217 -47.35 18.70 9.24
C TYR A 217 -47.22 19.77 10.34
N GLY A 218 -47.54 19.41 11.58
CA GLY A 218 -47.36 20.24 12.77
C GLY A 218 -48.37 21.39 12.89
N GLN A 219 -49.53 21.27 12.25
CA GLN A 219 -50.54 22.32 12.20
C GLN A 219 -51.40 22.43 13.46
N ALA A 220 -51.99 23.61 13.67
CA ALA A 220 -52.67 23.96 14.92
C ALA A 220 -53.87 23.06 15.26
N ASP A 221 -54.48 22.40 14.28
CA ASP A 221 -55.63 21.51 14.43
C ASP A 221 -55.29 20.02 14.16
N SER A 222 -54.03 19.71 13.83
CA SER A 222 -53.50 18.34 13.85
C SER A 222 -53.19 17.89 15.29
N PHE A 223 -53.06 16.60 15.54
CA PHE A 223 -52.61 16.08 16.84
C PHE A 223 -51.78 14.82 16.65
N SER A 224 -50.84 14.56 17.57
CA SER A 224 -50.13 13.28 17.62
C SER A 224 -50.81 12.33 18.59
N GLU A 225 -51.01 11.09 18.17
CA GLU A 225 -51.54 9.99 18.97
C GLU A 225 -50.61 8.77 18.87
N GLU A 226 -50.48 8.01 19.96
CA GLU A 226 -49.67 6.79 20.00
C GLU A 226 -50.56 5.57 19.72
N VAL A 227 -50.46 5.02 18.51
CA VAL A 227 -51.28 3.89 18.04
C VAL A 227 -50.41 2.64 18.06
N ASN A 228 -50.75 1.68 18.93
CA ASN A 228 -49.98 0.43 19.12
C ASN A 228 -48.47 0.64 19.40
N GLY A 229 -48.10 1.75 20.06
CA GLY A 229 -46.71 2.12 20.35
C GLY A 229 -46.02 2.94 19.25
N VAL A 230 -46.70 3.21 18.14
CA VAL A 230 -46.16 4.03 17.03
C VAL A 230 -46.75 5.44 17.09
N PRO A 231 -45.93 6.51 17.03
CA PRO A 231 -46.44 7.87 16.94
C PRO A 231 -47.04 8.13 15.56
N VAL A 232 -48.27 8.62 15.53
CA VAL A 232 -49.02 9.00 14.32
C VAL A 232 -49.41 10.47 14.43
N GLU A 233 -49.23 11.26 13.37
CA GLU A 233 -49.86 12.57 13.27
C GLU A 233 -51.19 12.43 12.52
N VAL A 234 -52.26 12.94 13.13
CA VAL A 234 -53.64 12.86 12.63
C VAL A 234 -54.19 14.26 12.43
N VAL A 235 -54.84 14.47 11.29
CA VAL A 235 -55.67 15.65 11.03
C VAL A 235 -57.03 15.18 10.53
N HIS A 236 -58.10 15.62 11.17
CA HIS A 236 -59.47 15.20 10.88
C HIS A 236 -60.28 16.42 10.45
N ALA A 237 -60.37 16.66 9.15
CA ALA A 237 -61.19 17.71 8.56
C ALA A 237 -62.53 17.13 8.10
N THR A 238 -63.65 17.66 8.59
CA THR A 238 -64.98 17.37 8.04
C THR A 238 -65.44 18.55 7.21
N LEU A 239 -65.48 18.37 5.89
CA LEU A 239 -65.96 19.35 4.93
C LEU A 239 -67.47 19.19 4.75
N PHE A 240 -68.25 20.27 4.83
CA PHE A 240 -69.69 20.19 4.67
C PHE A 240 -70.30 21.37 3.90
N SER A 241 -71.39 21.10 3.19
CA SER A 241 -72.17 22.10 2.46
C SER A 241 -73.66 21.78 2.54
N ARG A 242 -74.48 22.84 2.61
CA ARG A 242 -75.93 22.72 2.72
C ARG A 242 -76.61 22.90 1.36
N GLN A 243 -76.90 21.78 0.70
CA GLN A 243 -77.70 21.76 -0.52
C GLN A 243 -79.20 21.72 -0.19
N SER A 244 -79.78 22.91 0.04
CA SER A 244 -81.22 23.12 0.32
C SER A 244 -81.71 22.41 1.60
N TRP A 245 -82.21 21.18 1.47
CA TRP A 245 -82.74 20.34 2.55
C TRP A 245 -81.82 19.18 2.94
N VAL A 246 -80.75 18.94 2.19
CA VAL A 246 -79.69 17.97 2.48
C VAL A 246 -78.44 18.72 2.95
N VAL A 247 -77.71 18.15 3.91
CA VAL A 247 -76.35 18.57 4.24
C VAL A 247 -75.42 17.47 3.77
N LEU A 248 -74.54 17.80 2.83
CA LEU A 248 -73.43 16.93 2.46
C LEU A 248 -72.33 17.11 3.51
N MET A 249 -71.78 16.00 3.98
CA MET A 249 -70.61 15.97 4.86
C MET A 249 -69.64 14.96 4.28
N VAL A 250 -68.38 15.36 4.13
CA VAL A 250 -67.31 14.56 3.56
C VAL A 250 -66.16 14.55 4.56
N ASP A 251 -65.70 13.34 4.88
CA ASP A 251 -64.66 13.14 5.87
C ASP A 251 -63.28 13.05 5.20
N LEU A 252 -62.37 13.92 5.64
CA LEU A 252 -61.05 14.14 5.06
C LEU A 252 -59.99 13.98 6.15
N VAL A 253 -59.93 12.78 6.74
CA VAL A 253 -58.89 12.40 7.71
C VAL A 253 -57.63 11.93 7.00
N ALA A 254 -56.48 12.48 7.39
CA ALA A 254 -55.16 11.88 7.20
C ALA A 254 -54.61 11.41 8.56
N ALA A 255 -53.89 10.29 8.54
CA ALA A 255 -53.20 9.74 9.70
C ALA A 255 -51.87 9.14 9.22
N CYS A 256 -50.74 9.74 9.59
CA CYS A 256 -49.42 9.43 9.02
C CYS A 256 -48.45 8.99 10.12
N SER A 257 -47.76 7.85 9.93
CA SER A 257 -46.73 7.41 10.88
C SER A 257 -45.56 8.40 10.91
N MET A 258 -45.16 8.77 12.13
CA MET A 258 -44.06 9.67 12.45
C MET A 258 -42.90 8.94 13.14
N HIS A 259 -42.84 7.61 13.03
CA HIS A 259 -41.74 6.82 13.54
C HIS A 259 -40.42 7.22 12.86
N GLU A 260 -39.43 7.67 13.63
CA GLU A 260 -38.14 8.15 13.10
C GLU A 260 -37.27 7.03 12.50
N GLY A 261 -37.60 5.77 12.83
CA GLY A 261 -36.80 4.61 12.50
C GLY A 261 -35.88 4.20 13.65
N SER A 262 -35.38 2.97 13.61
CA SER A 262 -34.35 2.48 14.53
C SER A 262 -33.41 1.54 13.79
N TYR A 263 -32.17 1.41 14.26
CA TYR A 263 -31.18 0.52 13.65
C TYR A 263 -30.79 -0.56 14.65
N ASP A 264 -30.77 -1.83 14.20
CA ASP A 264 -30.46 -2.96 15.06
C ASP A 264 -29.02 -3.48 14.92
N ASP A 265 -28.58 -4.26 15.90
CA ASP A 265 -27.25 -4.90 15.91
C ASP A 265 -27.09 -5.99 14.82
N HIS A 266 -28.14 -6.31 14.08
CA HIS A 266 -28.13 -7.27 12.96
C HIS A 266 -27.93 -6.59 11.60
N GLY A 267 -27.88 -5.26 11.56
CA GLY A 267 -27.61 -4.49 10.35
C GLY A 267 -28.87 -4.03 9.60
N TYR A 268 -30.03 -4.00 10.26
CA TYR A 268 -31.28 -3.57 9.64
C TYR A 268 -31.71 -2.19 10.12
N MET A 269 -32.11 -1.34 9.18
CA MET A 269 -32.89 -0.13 9.43
C MET A 269 -34.37 -0.52 9.52
N LYS A 270 -34.92 -0.41 10.73
CA LYS A 270 -36.31 -0.74 11.06
C LYS A 270 -37.20 0.49 11.05
N TRP A 271 -38.41 0.33 10.54
CA TRP A 271 -39.45 1.35 10.56
C TRP A 271 -40.82 0.72 10.81
N GLN A 272 -41.72 1.45 11.49
CA GLN A 272 -43.00 0.92 11.93
C GLN A 272 -44.18 1.82 11.52
N THR A 273 -45.30 1.18 11.16
CA THR A 273 -46.58 1.84 10.93
C THR A 273 -47.73 0.95 11.42
N PRO A 274 -48.78 1.48 12.07
CA PRO A 274 -49.97 0.71 12.36
C PRO A 274 -50.60 0.13 11.08
N GLU A 275 -51.19 -1.07 11.17
CA GLU A 275 -52.05 -1.62 10.12
C GLU A 275 -53.31 -0.75 9.93
N VAL A 276 -53.74 -0.06 10.98
CA VAL A 276 -54.85 0.92 10.98
C VAL A 276 -54.39 2.16 11.76
N LEU A 277 -53.95 3.20 11.05
CA LEU A 277 -53.37 4.42 11.66
C LEU A 277 -54.38 5.29 12.42
N HIS A 278 -55.65 5.20 12.05
CA HIS A 278 -56.83 5.78 12.69
C HIS A 278 -58.04 5.01 12.10
N PRO A 279 -59.25 5.02 12.67
CA PRO A 279 -60.46 4.53 11.97
C PRO A 279 -60.83 5.41 10.76
N LEU A 280 -59.98 5.38 9.73
CA LEU A 280 -60.22 5.89 8.37
C LEU A 280 -61.28 5.05 7.63
N VAL A 281 -61.50 3.83 8.13
CA VAL A 281 -62.36 2.78 7.60
C VAL A 281 -63.11 2.17 8.79
N SER A 282 -64.41 1.88 8.62
CA SER A 282 -65.21 1.11 9.57
C SER A 282 -65.42 -0.30 9.04
N GLY A 283 -65.05 -1.32 9.81
CA GLY A 283 -65.11 -2.72 9.35
C GLY A 283 -64.02 -3.03 8.32
N LEU A 284 -62.84 -3.45 8.79
CA LEU A 284 -61.69 -3.74 7.92
C LEU A 284 -61.70 -5.23 7.51
N ASN A 285 -61.71 -5.50 6.22
CA ASN A 285 -61.64 -6.86 5.65
C ASN A 285 -60.21 -7.28 5.34
N GLU A 286 -59.43 -6.43 4.66
CA GLU A 286 -58.08 -6.77 4.21
C GLU A 286 -57.12 -5.57 4.30
N THR A 287 -55.83 -5.85 4.49
CA THR A 287 -54.75 -4.86 4.38
C THR A 287 -53.56 -5.43 3.63
N ARG A 288 -53.21 -4.81 2.51
CA ARG A 288 -52.04 -5.12 1.69
C ARG A 288 -50.98 -4.04 1.85
N VAL A 289 -49.71 -4.42 1.78
CA VAL A 289 -48.57 -3.52 1.94
C VAL A 289 -47.54 -3.86 0.88
N THR A 290 -47.14 -2.87 0.10
CA THR A 290 -46.11 -2.94 -0.95
C THR A 290 -45.09 -1.84 -0.66
N LEU A 291 -43.80 -2.16 -0.69
CA LEU A 291 -42.74 -1.22 -0.30
C LEU A 291 -41.68 -1.07 -1.39
N GLY A 292 -40.91 0.01 -1.29
CA GLY A 292 -39.87 0.37 -2.24
C GLY A 292 -38.90 1.39 -1.68
N LEU A 293 -37.83 1.65 -2.42
CA LEU A 293 -36.92 2.78 -2.17
C LEU A 293 -36.95 3.74 -3.35
N ASN A 294 -36.76 5.03 -3.09
CA ASN A 294 -36.66 6.10 -4.09
C ASN A 294 -37.87 6.16 -5.06
N GLY A 295 -39.06 5.73 -4.62
CA GLY A 295 -40.29 5.73 -5.42
C GLY A 295 -40.57 4.43 -6.19
N GLU A 296 -39.59 3.53 -6.32
CA GLU A 296 -39.77 2.24 -7.02
C GLU A 296 -40.35 1.18 -6.07
N LEU A 297 -41.66 0.90 -6.18
CA LEU A 297 -42.30 -0.21 -5.47
C LEU A 297 -41.78 -1.56 -5.97
N LEU A 298 -41.42 -2.44 -5.04
CA LEU A 298 -40.95 -3.79 -5.31
C LEU A 298 -42.10 -4.79 -5.13
N GLU A 299 -42.18 -5.76 -6.04
CA GLU A 299 -43.00 -6.95 -5.80
C GLU A 299 -42.46 -7.69 -4.57
N GLN A 300 -43.35 -8.19 -3.71
CA GLN A 300 -42.99 -8.90 -2.47
C GLN A 300 -41.88 -9.96 -2.64
N PRO A 301 -41.90 -10.89 -3.62
CA PRO A 301 -40.80 -11.86 -3.79
C PRO A 301 -39.45 -11.21 -4.12
N VAL A 302 -39.44 -10.06 -4.80
CA VAL A 302 -38.21 -9.31 -5.12
C VAL A 302 -37.69 -8.58 -3.89
N ALA A 303 -38.58 -8.03 -3.05
CA ALA A 303 -38.21 -7.46 -1.76
C ALA A 303 -37.60 -8.51 -0.82
N GLU A 304 -38.19 -9.70 -0.75
CA GLU A 304 -37.68 -10.86 0.01
C GLU A 304 -36.31 -11.35 -0.54
N GLU A 305 -36.14 -11.44 -1.86
CA GLU A 305 -34.84 -11.76 -2.49
C GLU A 305 -33.76 -10.71 -2.19
N ARG A 306 -34.14 -9.42 -2.15
CA ARG A 306 -33.29 -8.31 -1.71
C ARG A 306 -33.07 -8.24 -0.19
N GLY A 307 -33.63 -9.17 0.58
CA GLY A 307 -33.42 -9.31 2.02
C GLY A 307 -34.25 -8.35 2.90
N TYR A 308 -35.29 -7.72 2.34
CA TYR A 308 -36.21 -6.88 3.09
C TYR A 308 -37.18 -7.78 3.87
N ILE A 309 -37.52 -7.39 5.10
CA ILE A 309 -38.39 -8.17 5.98
C ILE A 309 -39.61 -7.32 6.35
N VAL A 310 -40.81 -7.87 6.18
CA VAL A 310 -42.08 -7.25 6.56
C VAL A 310 -42.80 -8.16 7.54
N GLU A 311 -42.84 -7.78 8.80
CA GLU A 311 -43.51 -8.52 9.87
C GLU A 311 -44.74 -7.76 10.38
N ARG A 312 -45.72 -8.51 10.89
CA ARG A 312 -46.97 -7.97 11.46
C ARG A 312 -47.09 -8.40 12.90
N HIS A 313 -46.98 -7.45 13.82
CA HIS A 313 -47.03 -7.67 15.26
C HIS A 313 -48.07 -6.76 15.89
N ASN A 314 -49.08 -7.32 16.56
CA ASN A 314 -50.10 -6.56 17.31
C ASN A 314 -50.80 -5.44 16.52
N ALA A 315 -51.15 -5.68 15.25
CA ALA A 315 -51.71 -4.67 14.33
C ALA A 315 -50.77 -3.48 14.03
N THR A 316 -49.46 -3.73 14.08
CA THR A 316 -48.39 -2.86 13.57
C THR A 316 -47.57 -3.64 12.54
N VAL A 317 -47.28 -2.99 11.42
CA VAL A 317 -46.35 -3.47 10.38
C VAL A 317 -44.95 -2.96 10.74
N GLU A 318 -44.01 -3.89 10.94
CA GLU A 318 -42.59 -3.58 11.05
C GLU A 318 -41.89 -3.93 9.72
N ILE A 319 -41.17 -2.96 9.19
CA ILE A 319 -40.38 -3.06 7.95
C ILE A 319 -38.91 -2.99 8.34
N SER A 320 -38.11 -3.98 7.96
CA SER A 320 -36.66 -4.00 8.18
C SER A 320 -35.94 -4.03 6.83
N ILE A 321 -35.11 -3.01 6.57
CA ILE A 321 -34.33 -2.83 5.34
C ILE A 321 -32.86 -3.08 5.69
N PRO A 322 -32.16 -4.02 5.02
CA PRO A 322 -30.75 -4.28 5.33
C PRO A 322 -29.87 -3.09 4.94
N TYR A 323 -28.80 -2.81 5.70
CA TYR A 323 -27.97 -1.61 5.50
C TYR A 323 -27.34 -1.53 4.09
N ASN A 324 -27.13 -2.68 3.44
CA ASN A 324 -26.60 -2.82 2.09
C ASN A 324 -27.68 -2.95 1.01
N ALA A 325 -28.92 -2.56 1.30
CA ALA A 325 -30.02 -2.59 0.34
C ALA A 325 -29.73 -1.72 -0.90
N GLU A 326 -29.99 -2.29 -2.07
CA GLU A 326 -29.99 -1.57 -3.34
C GLU A 326 -31.00 -0.41 -3.29
N GLY A 327 -30.57 0.79 -3.69
CA GLY A 327 -31.34 2.04 -3.54
C GLY A 327 -31.02 2.84 -2.28
N GLY A 328 -30.30 2.29 -1.30
CA GLY A 328 -29.75 3.04 -0.16
C GLY A 328 -28.51 3.86 -0.52
N TYR A 329 -28.35 5.03 0.09
CA TYR A 329 -27.20 5.92 -0.11
C TYR A 329 -26.24 5.88 1.07
N ARG A 330 -24.97 5.57 0.84
CA ARG A 330 -23.90 5.61 1.86
C ARG A 330 -23.22 6.98 1.85
N LYS A 331 -22.84 7.47 3.03
CA LYS A 331 -21.85 8.57 3.18
C LYS A 331 -20.84 8.28 4.27
N SER A 332 -19.58 8.53 3.94
CA SER A 332 -18.43 8.51 4.84
C SER A 332 -18.09 9.91 5.37
N PHE A 333 -17.49 10.00 6.56
CA PHE A 333 -17.03 11.25 7.18
C PHE A 333 -16.03 10.96 8.32
N VAL A 334 -15.29 11.98 8.79
CA VAL A 334 -14.30 11.81 9.88
C VAL A 334 -14.83 12.37 11.20
N THR A 335 -15.06 11.53 12.22
CA THR A 335 -15.32 12.00 13.60
C THR A 335 -14.88 10.95 14.61
N GLY A 336 -13.72 11.17 15.23
CA GLY A 336 -13.13 10.22 16.18
C GLY A 336 -12.77 8.86 15.56
N GLY A 337 -12.46 8.86 14.27
CA GLY A 337 -12.29 7.67 13.42
C GLY A 337 -12.99 7.88 12.07
N LEU A 338 -12.77 6.97 11.12
CA LEU A 338 -13.58 6.90 9.91
C LEU A 338 -14.95 6.31 10.26
N ARG A 339 -16.01 7.00 9.83
CA ARG A 339 -17.38 6.59 10.06
C ARG A 339 -18.20 6.65 8.78
N GLU A 340 -19.27 5.90 8.76
CA GLU A 340 -20.26 5.90 7.68
C GLU A 340 -21.69 5.88 8.24
N PHE A 341 -22.64 6.32 7.42
CA PHE A 341 -24.06 6.15 7.68
C PHE A 341 -24.79 5.94 6.35
N TYR A 342 -26.01 5.39 6.44
CA TYR A 342 -26.84 5.05 5.29
C TYR A 342 -28.16 5.80 5.36
N ILE A 343 -28.62 6.33 4.21
CA ILE A 343 -29.92 6.98 4.04
C ILE A 343 -30.79 6.13 3.11
N PHE A 344 -32.05 5.92 3.49
CA PHE A 344 -33.06 5.22 2.70
C PHE A 344 -34.28 6.13 2.53
N ASN A 345 -34.67 6.45 1.29
CA ASN A 345 -35.95 7.10 1.02
C ASN A 345 -37.01 6.00 0.84
N LEU A 346 -37.60 5.57 1.95
CA LEU A 346 -38.68 4.58 1.97
C LEU A 346 -39.92 5.15 1.28
N TYR A 347 -40.44 4.39 0.31
CA TYR A 347 -41.75 4.60 -0.29
C TYR A 347 -42.62 3.38 0.01
N LEU A 348 -43.79 3.61 0.61
CA LEU A 348 -44.71 2.58 1.04
C LEU A 348 -46.10 2.83 0.46
N GLU A 349 -46.71 1.81 -0.13
CA GLU A 349 -48.13 1.80 -0.48
C GLU A 349 -48.86 0.77 0.40
N GLN A 350 -49.92 1.23 1.07
CA GLN A 350 -50.78 0.42 1.94
C GLN A 350 -52.23 0.53 1.46
N THR A 351 -52.81 -0.61 1.10
CA THR A 351 -54.19 -0.70 0.61
C THR A 351 -55.08 -1.31 1.69
N LEU A 352 -56.11 -0.58 2.08
CA LEU A 352 -57.13 -0.97 3.06
C LEU A 352 -58.44 -1.24 2.31
N VAL A 353 -59.07 -2.38 2.57
CA VAL A 353 -60.38 -2.74 1.98
C VAL A 353 -61.40 -2.94 3.10
N ASP A 354 -62.56 -2.32 2.96
CA ASP A 354 -63.62 -2.30 3.97
C ASP A 354 -64.70 -3.39 3.78
N GLU A 355 -65.72 -3.39 4.65
CA GLU A 355 -66.86 -4.32 4.60
C GLU A 355 -67.71 -4.18 3.32
N ASP A 356 -67.69 -3.01 2.67
CA ASP A 356 -68.42 -2.70 1.43
C ASP A 356 -67.55 -2.86 0.16
N ASP A 357 -66.34 -3.44 0.29
CA ASP A 357 -65.33 -3.63 -0.76
C ASP A 357 -64.77 -2.31 -1.36
N ALA A 358 -64.86 -1.21 -0.60
CA ALA A 358 -64.32 0.08 -1.00
C ALA A 358 -62.82 0.20 -0.62
N GLU A 359 -62.00 0.54 -1.61
CA GLU A 359 -60.55 0.69 -1.44
C GLU A 359 -60.18 2.08 -0.89
N THR A 360 -59.47 2.10 0.25
CA THR A 360 -58.68 3.25 0.70
C THR A 360 -57.21 2.94 0.47
N ARG A 361 -56.55 3.72 -0.39
CA ARG A 361 -55.13 3.54 -0.69
C ARG A 361 -54.29 4.64 -0.06
N MET A 362 -53.24 4.25 0.64
CA MET A 362 -52.38 5.16 1.37
C MET A 362 -50.95 5.05 0.88
N ARG A 363 -50.26 6.19 0.71
CA ARG A 363 -48.87 6.25 0.26
C ARG A 363 -48.05 7.06 1.25
N LEU A 364 -46.86 6.58 1.60
CA LEU A 364 -45.99 7.20 2.60
C LEU A 364 -44.57 7.34 2.06
N HIS A 365 -44.01 8.54 2.18
CA HIS A 365 -42.61 8.83 1.88
C HIS A 365 -41.90 9.16 3.19
N ARG A 366 -40.82 8.44 3.53
CA ARG A 366 -40.03 8.66 4.74
C ARG A 366 -38.55 8.52 4.45
N THR A 367 -37.76 9.50 4.85
CA THR A 367 -36.29 9.42 4.81
C THR A 367 -35.80 8.85 6.14
N LEU A 368 -35.19 7.67 6.08
CA LEU A 368 -34.62 6.95 7.22
C LEU A 368 -33.11 7.05 7.17
N ALA A 369 -32.46 7.24 8.32
CA ALA A 369 -31.00 7.29 8.41
C ALA A 369 -30.50 6.39 9.54
N THR A 370 -29.42 5.65 9.29
CA THR A 370 -28.74 4.87 10.34
C THR A 370 -27.99 5.80 11.28
N PRO A 371 -27.71 5.36 12.52
CA PRO A 371 -26.68 5.95 13.36
C PRO A 371 -25.30 5.95 12.67
N LEU A 372 -24.37 6.68 13.27
CA LEU A 372 -23.01 6.86 12.79
C LEU A 372 -22.11 5.64 13.08
N LEU A 373 -22.06 4.70 12.14
CA LEU A 373 -21.32 3.44 12.22
C LEU A 373 -19.81 3.67 12.08
N LEU A 374 -19.00 2.83 12.72
CA LEU A 374 -17.53 2.90 12.62
C LEU A 374 -17.06 2.03 11.45
N ARG A 375 -16.26 2.58 10.52
CA ARG A 375 -15.75 1.84 9.36
C ARG A 375 -14.27 1.46 9.54
N PRO A 376 -13.93 0.19 9.84
CA PRO A 376 -12.56 -0.24 10.05
C PRO A 376 -11.80 -0.44 8.73
N VAL A 377 -10.97 0.53 8.35
CA VAL A 377 -9.96 0.35 7.30
C VAL A 377 -8.87 -0.60 7.82
N PHE A 378 -8.42 -1.56 6.99
CA PHE A 378 -7.41 -2.53 7.39
C PHE A 378 -6.28 -2.68 6.37
N THR A 379 -5.15 -3.19 6.84
CA THR A 379 -3.95 -3.40 6.02
C THR A 379 -3.46 -4.84 6.16
N VAL A 380 -3.13 -5.49 5.04
CA VAL A 380 -2.62 -6.86 4.98
C VAL A 380 -1.25 -6.88 4.33
N ASN A 381 -0.25 -7.40 5.04
CA ASN A 381 1.05 -7.70 4.46
C ASN A 381 0.93 -8.95 3.56
N ARG A 382 1.19 -8.79 2.27
CA ARG A 382 1.20 -9.86 1.24
C ARG A 382 2.58 -10.02 0.59
N THR A 383 3.63 -9.64 1.32
CA THR A 383 5.02 -9.69 0.87
C THR A 383 5.49 -11.13 0.61
N ILE A 384 6.16 -11.32 -0.52
CA ILE A 384 6.82 -12.56 -0.93
C ILE A 384 8.32 -12.26 -0.97
N LEU A 385 9.13 -12.97 -0.18
CA LEU A 385 10.55 -12.63 0.03
C LEU A 385 11.37 -12.78 -1.25
N GLU A 386 10.99 -13.72 -2.10
CA GLU A 386 11.60 -13.99 -3.40
C GLU A 386 11.38 -12.85 -4.41
N GLU A 387 10.33 -12.02 -4.25
CA GLU A 387 10.11 -10.82 -5.07
C GLU A 387 11.00 -9.63 -4.64
N GLN A 388 11.70 -9.73 -3.50
CA GLN A 388 12.56 -8.67 -2.92
C GLN A 388 11.85 -7.30 -2.81
N MET A 389 10.54 -7.33 -2.53
CA MET A 389 9.72 -6.13 -2.41
C MET A 389 8.56 -6.35 -1.43
N PHE A 390 8.26 -5.32 -0.64
CA PHE A 390 7.02 -5.31 0.12
C PHE A 390 5.83 -5.21 -0.82
N THR A 391 4.81 -6.04 -0.56
CA THR A 391 3.48 -5.92 -1.17
C THR A 391 2.45 -5.80 -0.06
N ILE A 392 1.83 -4.63 0.06
CA ILE A 392 0.87 -4.29 1.12
C ILE A 392 -0.48 -3.99 0.49
N TYR A 393 -1.54 -4.60 1.02
CA TYR A 393 -2.90 -4.37 0.58
C TYR A 393 -3.67 -3.56 1.64
N LEU A 394 -4.08 -2.35 1.29
CA LEU A 394 -5.04 -1.54 2.05
C LEU A 394 -6.46 -1.87 1.54
N GLY A 395 -7.38 -2.24 2.43
CA GLY A 395 -8.68 -2.79 2.06
C GLY A 395 -9.88 -2.12 2.72
N ASP A 396 -11.03 -2.39 2.10
CA ASP A 396 -12.38 -2.04 2.55
C ASP A 396 -12.68 -0.53 2.62
N ILE A 397 -12.26 0.17 1.57
CA ILE A 397 -12.40 1.61 1.42
C ILE A 397 -13.71 1.90 0.67
N PRO A 398 -14.64 2.66 1.26
CA PRO A 398 -15.84 3.17 0.57
C PRO A 398 -15.54 3.89 -0.75
N GLU A 399 -16.50 3.84 -1.67
CA GLU A 399 -16.43 4.46 -3.00
C GLU A 399 -16.29 5.99 -2.96
N ASP A 400 -16.86 6.63 -1.94
CA ASP A 400 -16.76 8.07 -1.68
C ASP A 400 -15.44 8.49 -1.00
N ILE A 401 -14.42 7.62 -1.03
CA ILE A 401 -13.08 7.87 -0.48
C ILE A 401 -12.01 7.48 -1.50
N GLU A 402 -11.07 8.39 -1.76
CA GLU A 402 -9.89 8.13 -2.61
C GLU A 402 -8.58 8.24 -1.81
N LEU A 403 -7.56 7.47 -2.22
CA LEU A 403 -6.20 7.60 -1.68
C LEU A 403 -5.48 8.78 -2.35
N ALA A 404 -5.27 9.86 -1.60
CA ALA A 404 -4.61 11.07 -2.10
C ALA A 404 -3.08 11.01 -1.98
N ALA A 405 -2.56 10.45 -0.89
CA ALA A 405 -1.11 10.36 -0.65
C ALA A 405 -0.73 9.15 0.22
N VAL A 406 0.55 8.76 0.13
CA VAL A 406 1.17 7.74 0.97
C VAL A 406 2.48 8.29 1.52
N GLN A 407 2.70 8.17 2.82
CA GLN A 407 3.99 8.44 3.45
C GLN A 407 4.71 7.11 3.74
N LEU A 408 5.98 6.99 3.36
CA LEU A 408 6.84 5.82 3.60
C LEU A 408 8.02 6.26 4.49
N ASN A 409 8.11 5.73 5.72
CA ASN A 409 9.14 6.07 6.70
C ASN A 409 9.44 7.59 6.83
N GLY A 410 8.39 8.41 6.75
CA GLY A 410 8.45 9.88 6.87
C GLY A 410 8.46 10.66 5.54
N GLN A 411 8.74 10.03 4.40
CA GLN A 411 8.72 10.70 3.08
C GLN A 411 7.35 10.56 2.40
N GLU A 412 6.78 11.67 1.94
CA GLU A 412 5.43 11.74 1.35
C GLU A 412 5.44 11.62 -0.19
N PHE A 413 4.43 10.92 -0.73
CA PHE A 413 4.20 10.71 -2.15
C PHE A 413 2.72 10.89 -2.49
N SER A 414 2.40 11.85 -3.36
CA SER A 414 1.04 11.99 -3.92
C SER A 414 0.73 10.83 -4.88
N VAL A 415 -0.54 10.41 -4.92
CA VAL A 415 -1.03 9.38 -5.84
C VAL A 415 -1.67 10.04 -7.07
N PRO A 416 -1.41 9.57 -8.31
CA PRO A 416 -0.48 8.51 -8.68
C PRO A 416 0.99 8.91 -8.51
N PHE A 417 1.85 7.95 -8.17
CA PHE A 417 3.28 8.19 -8.01
C PHE A 417 3.92 8.69 -9.31
N THR A 418 4.27 9.97 -9.35
CA THR A 418 4.85 10.62 -10.54
C THR A 418 6.38 10.54 -10.60
N ASN A 419 7.07 10.34 -9.47
CA ASN A 419 8.53 10.50 -9.36
C ASN A 419 9.25 9.41 -8.54
N ALA A 420 8.57 8.38 -8.03
CA ALA A 420 9.19 7.33 -7.20
C ALA A 420 9.70 6.17 -8.08
N SER A 421 11.02 5.94 -8.09
CA SER A 421 11.65 4.92 -8.93
C SER A 421 11.48 3.50 -8.37
N GLY A 422 10.37 2.85 -8.70
CA GLY A 422 10.11 1.43 -8.40
C GLY A 422 8.97 1.18 -7.40
N CYS A 423 8.52 2.22 -6.69
CA CYS A 423 7.28 2.17 -5.91
C CYS A 423 6.05 2.20 -6.84
N ALA A 424 4.98 1.49 -6.51
CA ALA A 424 3.72 1.50 -7.27
C ALA A 424 2.50 1.38 -6.36
N VAL A 425 1.39 2.01 -6.74
CA VAL A 425 0.05 1.82 -6.15
C VAL A 425 -0.91 1.38 -7.27
N THR A 426 -1.69 0.32 -7.04
CA THR A 426 -2.79 -0.07 -7.93
C THR A 426 -4.11 -0.13 -7.18
N LYS A 427 -5.17 0.48 -7.73
CA LYS A 427 -6.55 0.40 -7.21
C LYS A 427 -7.14 -0.97 -7.58
N VAL A 428 -7.85 -1.58 -6.64
CA VAL A 428 -8.55 -2.87 -6.79
C VAL A 428 -10.01 -2.65 -6.41
N VAL A 429 -10.93 -2.78 -7.36
CA VAL A 429 -12.37 -2.58 -7.15
C VAL A 429 -13.03 -3.92 -6.78
N HIS A 430 -13.96 -3.90 -5.82
CA HIS A 430 -14.70 -5.07 -5.37
C HIS A 430 -16.20 -4.97 -5.70
N PRO A 431 -16.95 -6.10 -5.73
CA PRO A 431 -18.37 -6.10 -6.11
C PRO A 431 -19.33 -5.44 -5.10
N ASN A 432 -18.86 -5.08 -3.91
CA ASN A 432 -19.65 -4.55 -2.79
C ASN A 432 -19.58 -3.02 -2.66
N ASN A 433 -19.34 -2.31 -3.77
CA ASN A 433 -19.11 -0.86 -3.82
C ASN A 433 -18.05 -0.39 -2.80
N THR A 434 -17.00 -1.18 -2.63
CA THR A 434 -15.75 -0.78 -1.96
C THR A 434 -14.56 -1.11 -2.85
N HIS A 435 -13.41 -0.52 -2.53
CA HIS A 435 -12.14 -0.80 -3.19
C HIS A 435 -11.02 -0.96 -2.17
N GLY A 436 -9.83 -1.24 -2.69
CA GLY A 436 -8.59 -1.23 -1.95
C GLY A 436 -7.44 -0.76 -2.82
N TYR A 437 -6.27 -0.60 -2.22
CA TYR A 437 -5.04 -0.24 -2.93
C TYR A 437 -3.94 -1.24 -2.59
N THR A 438 -3.23 -1.72 -3.61
CA THR A 438 -2.02 -2.53 -3.42
C THR A 438 -0.81 -1.61 -3.59
N LEU A 439 -0.09 -1.38 -2.51
CA LEU A 439 1.18 -0.69 -2.47
C LEU A 439 2.33 -1.69 -2.64
N LYS A 440 3.24 -1.40 -3.57
CA LYS A 440 4.45 -2.18 -3.86
C LYS A 440 5.69 -1.31 -3.67
N VAL A 441 6.64 -1.75 -2.84
CA VAL A 441 7.88 -1.00 -2.50
C VAL A 441 9.08 -1.95 -2.51
N PRO A 442 10.09 -1.77 -3.38
CA PRO A 442 11.29 -2.61 -3.41
C PRO A 442 12.08 -2.57 -2.09
N PHE A 443 12.70 -3.68 -1.69
CA PHE A 443 13.55 -3.71 -0.50
C PHE A 443 14.79 -2.83 -0.64
N ASN A 444 15.35 -2.66 -1.84
CA ASN A 444 16.52 -1.82 -2.09
C ASN A 444 16.19 -0.32 -2.23
N ASP A 445 14.94 0.10 -1.96
CA ASP A 445 14.60 1.52 -1.99
C ASP A 445 15.14 2.24 -0.72
N SER A 446 15.64 3.46 -0.91
CA SER A 446 16.11 4.37 0.13
C SER A 446 15.10 4.66 1.25
N TYR A 447 13.81 4.41 1.02
CA TYR A 447 12.77 4.59 2.03
C TYR A 447 12.67 3.42 3.00
N ILE A 448 13.33 2.28 2.75
CA ILE A 448 13.30 1.11 3.64
C ILE A 448 14.32 1.26 4.77
N ILE A 449 13.87 1.03 6.01
CA ILE A 449 14.78 0.94 7.15
C ILE A 449 15.36 -0.48 7.20
N HIS A 450 16.68 -0.56 7.08
CA HIS A 450 17.45 -1.79 7.10
C HIS A 450 18.20 -1.93 8.42
N GLN A 451 17.95 -3.00 9.17
CA GLN A 451 18.63 -3.27 10.44
C GLN A 451 18.97 -4.76 10.55
N PHE A 452 20.20 -5.11 10.95
CA PHE A 452 20.52 -6.51 11.26
C PHE A 452 19.92 -6.92 12.61
N SER A 453 19.21 -8.06 12.64
CA SER A 453 18.70 -8.67 13.88
C SER A 453 19.67 -9.75 14.35
N LYS A 454 20.27 -9.54 15.53
CA LYS A 454 21.14 -10.55 16.17
C LYS A 454 20.37 -11.74 16.74
N GLU A 455 19.07 -11.58 16.98
CA GLU A 455 18.20 -12.65 17.51
C GLU A 455 17.72 -13.58 16.39
N ASP A 456 17.50 -13.03 15.20
CA ASP A 456 17.01 -13.75 14.02
C ASP A 456 18.11 -14.09 12.99
N GLU A 457 19.39 -13.78 13.30
CA GLU A 457 20.58 -13.93 12.42
C GLU A 457 20.39 -13.38 10.98
N SER A 458 19.53 -12.37 10.81
CA SER A 458 18.98 -11.98 9.51
C SER A 458 18.81 -10.46 9.36
N MET A 459 18.65 -10.00 8.11
CA MET A 459 18.41 -8.59 7.79
C MET A 459 16.93 -8.27 7.92
N LYS A 460 16.61 -7.40 8.87
CA LYS A 460 15.27 -6.88 9.08
C LYS A 460 15.04 -5.65 8.22
N HIS A 461 14.09 -5.78 7.30
CA HIS A 461 13.54 -4.68 6.51
C HIS A 461 12.28 -4.19 7.24
N THR A 462 12.16 -2.88 7.47
CA THR A 462 11.02 -2.25 8.15
C THR A 462 10.48 -1.09 7.33
N LEU A 463 9.16 -1.04 7.18
CA LEU A 463 8.44 -0.02 6.45
C LEU A 463 7.20 0.42 7.24
N ASP A 464 7.28 1.62 7.81
CA ASP A 464 6.14 2.34 8.38
C ASP A 464 5.44 3.15 7.27
N ILE A 465 4.11 3.07 7.25
CA ILE A 465 3.25 3.60 6.20
C ILE A 465 2.15 4.45 6.83
N ASN A 466 1.94 5.65 6.29
CA ASN A 466 0.78 6.49 6.61
C ASN A 466 0.01 6.75 5.32
N TYR A 467 -1.22 6.25 5.23
CA TYR A 467 -2.10 6.47 4.09
C TYR A 467 -3.00 7.68 4.35
N THR A 468 -2.97 8.67 3.45
CA THR A 468 -3.88 9.82 3.45
C THR A 468 -5.04 9.50 2.52
N LEU A 469 -6.15 9.07 3.11
CA LEU A 469 -7.44 8.90 2.44
C LEU A 469 -8.21 10.23 2.48
N THR A 470 -8.96 10.53 1.43
CA THR A 470 -9.74 11.78 1.30
C THR A 470 -11.18 11.44 0.95
N ILE A 471 -12.12 11.93 1.76
CA ILE A 471 -13.56 11.79 1.53
C ILE A 471 -14.03 12.82 0.50
N LEU A 472 -14.88 12.40 -0.42
CA LEU A 472 -15.39 13.21 -1.52
C LEU A 472 -16.89 13.53 -1.35
N PRO A 473 -17.36 14.72 -1.77
CA PRO A 473 -16.60 15.84 -2.37
C PRO A 473 -15.97 16.82 -1.36
N GLU A 474 -16.13 16.63 -0.05
CA GLU A 474 -15.76 17.61 0.99
C GLU A 474 -14.24 17.78 1.15
N ASN A 475 -13.45 16.83 0.64
CA ASN A 475 -11.99 16.75 0.74
C ASN A 475 -11.46 16.64 2.18
N GLU A 476 -12.24 16.04 3.10
CA GLU A 476 -11.78 15.76 4.46
C GLU A 476 -10.74 14.62 4.49
N PRO A 477 -9.55 14.84 5.09
CA PRO A 477 -8.52 13.81 5.17
C PRO A 477 -8.71 12.88 6.38
N TYR A 478 -8.55 11.58 6.14
CA TYR A 478 -8.43 10.53 7.14
C TYR A 478 -7.07 9.83 7.01
N TYR A 479 -6.38 9.64 8.14
CA TYR A 479 -5.05 9.03 8.20
C TYR A 479 -5.12 7.60 8.73
N HIS A 480 -4.57 6.65 7.98
CA HIS A 480 -4.49 5.25 8.37
C HIS A 480 -3.02 4.79 8.45
N LEU A 481 -2.61 4.32 9.64
CA LEU A 481 -1.23 3.92 9.92
C LEU A 481 -1.07 2.39 9.81
N ALA A 482 0.02 1.95 9.19
CA ALA A 482 0.44 0.56 9.15
C ALA A 482 1.97 0.46 9.29
N SER A 483 2.45 -0.69 9.78
CA SER A 483 3.87 -1.02 9.81
C SER A 483 4.05 -2.46 9.36
N VAL A 484 5.00 -2.70 8.45
CA VAL A 484 5.32 -4.04 7.93
C VAL A 484 6.80 -4.33 8.07
N MET A 485 7.11 -5.60 8.32
CA MET A 485 8.48 -6.09 8.48
C MET A 485 8.69 -7.35 7.64
N ALA A 486 9.91 -7.54 7.16
CA ALA A 486 10.37 -8.73 6.46
C ALA A 486 11.80 -9.08 6.93
N LEU A 487 12.12 -10.37 6.97
CA LEU A 487 13.45 -10.87 7.32
C LEU A 487 14.07 -11.52 6.08
N THR A 488 15.35 -11.24 5.82
CA THR A 488 16.12 -11.80 4.71
C THR A 488 17.41 -12.40 5.26
N ASP A 489 17.71 -13.67 4.95
CA ASP A 489 18.92 -14.35 5.43
C ASP A 489 20.19 -13.62 4.97
N VAL A 490 21.18 -13.54 5.87
CA VAL A 490 22.43 -12.79 5.65
C VAL A 490 23.60 -13.76 5.56
N SER A 491 24.09 -14.00 4.34
CA SER A 491 25.26 -14.87 4.11
C SER A 491 26.57 -14.07 4.02
N PRO A 492 27.69 -14.60 4.53
CA PRO A 492 29.02 -14.03 4.30
C PRO A 492 29.33 -13.86 2.82
N PRO A 493 30.11 -12.84 2.42
CA PRO A 493 30.52 -12.64 1.02
C PRO A 493 31.32 -13.84 0.49
N GLU A 494 31.04 -14.22 -0.76
CA GLU A 494 31.76 -15.28 -1.48
C GLU A 494 32.62 -14.69 -2.61
N PHE A 495 33.87 -15.13 -2.71
CA PHE A 495 34.79 -14.70 -3.77
C PHE A 495 34.77 -15.66 -4.96
N GLY A 496 34.51 -15.14 -6.15
CA GLY A 496 34.80 -15.82 -7.41
C GLY A 496 36.31 -15.86 -7.66
N ALA A 497 36.91 -17.05 -7.73
CA ALA A 497 38.36 -17.22 -7.86
C ALA A 497 38.76 -17.92 -9.18
N VAL A 498 39.67 -17.30 -9.93
CA VAL A 498 40.12 -17.74 -11.28
C VAL A 498 41.65 -17.81 -11.33
N CYS A 499 42.19 -18.87 -11.93
CA CYS A 499 43.63 -19.03 -12.19
C CYS A 499 44.06 -18.19 -13.40
N SER A 500 45.23 -17.54 -13.33
CA SER A 500 45.92 -16.96 -14.49
C SER A 500 47.29 -17.61 -14.67
N GLU A 501 48.00 -17.31 -15.76
CA GLU A 501 49.40 -17.74 -15.94
C GLU A 501 50.35 -17.10 -14.91
N SER A 502 49.99 -15.95 -14.37
CA SER A 502 50.81 -15.13 -13.47
C SER A 502 50.43 -15.22 -11.98
N GLY A 503 49.34 -15.92 -11.62
CA GLY A 503 48.85 -16.00 -10.25
C GLY A 503 47.37 -16.40 -10.14
N ILE A 504 46.67 -15.84 -9.14
CA ILE A 504 45.25 -16.09 -8.87
C ILE A 504 44.53 -14.74 -8.78
N ARG A 505 43.36 -14.64 -9.41
CA ARG A 505 42.48 -13.47 -9.36
C ARG A 505 41.22 -13.83 -8.58
N PHE A 506 40.94 -13.06 -7.54
CA PHE A 506 39.72 -13.12 -6.74
C PHE A 506 38.84 -11.90 -7.05
N LYS A 507 37.53 -12.10 -7.16
CA LYS A 507 36.52 -11.06 -7.35
C LYS A 507 35.40 -11.24 -6.33
N LEU A 508 35.00 -10.15 -5.67
CA LEU A 508 33.80 -10.04 -4.86
C LEU A 508 32.93 -8.93 -5.45
N ASP A 509 31.65 -9.20 -5.66
CA ASP A 509 30.66 -8.20 -6.05
C ASP A 509 29.98 -7.66 -4.79
N HIS A 510 29.98 -6.33 -4.61
CA HIS A 510 29.53 -5.68 -3.37
C HIS A 510 28.01 -5.75 -3.20
N ARG A 511 27.58 -6.09 -2.00
CA ARG A 511 26.18 -6.09 -1.53
C ARG A 511 25.99 -5.03 -0.44
N PRO A 512 24.76 -4.49 -0.24
CA PRO A 512 24.52 -3.40 0.71
C PRO A 512 24.93 -3.69 2.17
N PHE A 513 25.03 -4.97 2.54
CA PHE A 513 25.37 -5.44 3.88
C PHE A 513 26.83 -5.89 4.05
N ASP A 514 27.68 -5.84 3.02
CA ASP A 514 29.05 -6.37 3.06
C ASP A 514 29.99 -5.68 4.08
N TYR A 515 29.56 -4.55 4.67
CA TYR A 515 30.23 -3.90 5.80
C TYR A 515 30.25 -4.73 7.09
N MET A 516 29.42 -5.78 7.20
CA MET A 516 29.39 -6.66 8.38
C MET A 516 30.55 -7.66 8.45
N TRP A 517 31.41 -7.72 7.43
CA TRP A 517 32.56 -8.63 7.42
C TRP A 517 33.89 -7.94 7.15
N TYR A 518 34.93 -8.48 7.78
CA TYR A 518 36.31 -8.20 7.46
C TYR A 518 36.87 -9.26 6.52
N ILE A 519 37.58 -8.79 5.49
CA ILE A 519 38.31 -9.65 4.55
C ILE A 519 39.75 -9.70 5.03
N ASN A 520 40.26 -10.90 5.29
CA ASN A 520 41.59 -11.12 5.86
C ASN A 520 42.43 -12.05 4.98
N ILE A 521 43.75 -11.84 5.00
CA ILE A 521 44.74 -12.75 4.43
C ILE A 521 45.57 -13.27 5.60
N GLY A 522 45.40 -14.54 5.93
CA GLY A 522 45.89 -15.11 7.19
C GLY A 522 45.31 -14.39 8.41
N SER A 523 46.15 -13.68 9.16
CA SER A 523 45.77 -12.90 10.34
C SER A 523 45.54 -11.40 10.06
N GLU A 524 45.91 -10.89 8.89
CA GLU A 524 45.96 -9.45 8.61
C GLU A 524 44.71 -9.00 7.82
N LEU A 525 44.19 -7.79 8.12
CA LEU A 525 43.03 -7.21 7.45
C LEU A 525 43.44 -6.69 6.05
N LEU A 526 42.74 -7.09 5.00
CA LEU A 526 43.00 -6.63 3.64
C LEU A 526 42.67 -5.15 3.48
N THR A 527 43.70 -4.31 3.43
CA THR A 527 43.61 -2.90 3.02
C THR A 527 44.44 -2.65 1.75
N PRO A 528 44.21 -1.55 1.02
CA PRO A 528 45.04 -1.19 -0.14
C PRO A 528 46.53 -1.06 0.19
N GLU A 529 46.86 -0.57 1.38
CA GLU A 529 48.23 -0.44 1.88
C GLU A 529 48.87 -1.81 2.11
N LEU A 530 48.12 -2.74 2.74
CA LEU A 530 48.59 -4.12 2.96
C LEU A 530 48.77 -4.86 1.63
N ALA A 531 47.84 -4.68 0.69
CA ALA A 531 47.94 -5.26 -0.65
C ALA A 531 49.21 -4.79 -1.37
N ALA A 532 49.49 -3.48 -1.34
CA ALA A 532 50.72 -2.93 -1.91
C ALA A 532 51.99 -3.43 -1.18
N GLN A 533 51.95 -3.61 0.14
CA GLN A 533 53.07 -4.12 0.93
C GLN A 533 53.42 -5.58 0.57
N HIS A 534 52.41 -6.43 0.35
CA HIS A 534 52.59 -7.86 0.02
C HIS A 534 52.73 -8.14 -1.49
N GLY A 535 52.62 -7.11 -2.34
CA GLY A 535 52.80 -7.21 -3.79
C GLY A 535 51.54 -7.67 -4.55
N TYR A 536 50.36 -7.56 -3.94
CA TYR A 536 49.08 -7.82 -4.60
C TYR A 536 48.62 -6.60 -5.40
N ILE A 537 47.79 -6.82 -6.42
CA ILE A 537 47.16 -5.75 -7.21
C ILE A 537 45.69 -5.72 -6.83
N MET A 538 45.28 -4.68 -6.10
CA MET A 538 43.92 -4.50 -5.58
C MET A 538 43.23 -3.33 -6.31
N SER A 539 42.00 -3.56 -6.76
CA SER A 539 41.09 -2.53 -7.26
C SER A 539 39.77 -2.67 -6.49
N ASN A 540 39.32 -1.61 -5.82
CA ASN A 540 38.08 -1.59 -5.07
C ASN A 540 37.25 -0.40 -5.51
N ASP A 541 36.12 -0.65 -6.17
CA ASP A 541 35.17 0.38 -6.60
C ASP A 541 33.81 0.19 -5.91
N SER A 542 32.78 0.96 -6.30
CA SER A 542 31.46 0.90 -5.67
C SER A 542 30.64 -0.35 -6.04
N GLN A 543 31.08 -1.16 -7.00
CA GLN A 543 30.37 -2.36 -7.48
C GLN A 543 31.12 -3.65 -7.15
N SER A 544 32.46 -3.64 -7.14
CA SER A 544 33.25 -4.84 -6.87
C SER A 544 34.63 -4.56 -6.26
N LEU A 545 35.11 -5.56 -5.53
CA LEU A 545 36.49 -5.72 -5.12
C LEU A 545 37.17 -6.77 -6.01
N LEU A 546 38.27 -6.38 -6.66
CA LEU A 546 39.15 -7.25 -7.42
C LEU A 546 40.52 -7.32 -6.73
N LEU A 547 41.00 -8.53 -6.46
CA LEU A 547 42.32 -8.80 -5.93
C LEU A 547 43.07 -9.78 -6.84
N GLU A 548 44.12 -9.31 -7.50
CA GLU A 548 45.08 -10.17 -8.19
C GLU A 548 46.26 -10.44 -7.27
N VAL A 549 46.62 -11.71 -7.14
CA VAL A 549 47.67 -12.21 -6.24
C VAL A 549 48.75 -12.87 -7.12
N PRO A 550 49.81 -12.14 -7.52
CA PRO A 550 50.87 -12.67 -8.37
C PRO A 550 51.65 -13.82 -7.72
N LEU A 551 52.19 -14.73 -8.53
CA LEU A 551 53.08 -15.78 -8.06
C LEU A 551 54.25 -15.23 -7.23
N PHE A 552 54.63 -16.03 -6.23
CA PHE A 552 55.71 -15.78 -5.25
C PHE A 552 55.52 -14.57 -4.33
N THR A 553 54.29 -14.03 -4.24
CA THR A 553 53.89 -13.09 -3.18
C THR A 553 53.62 -13.79 -1.85
N TYR A 554 53.45 -13.00 -0.78
CA TYR A 554 53.10 -13.50 0.56
C TYR A 554 51.75 -14.24 0.54
N GLY A 555 51.52 -15.16 1.49
CA GLY A 555 50.25 -15.89 1.62
C GLY A 555 50.06 -17.13 0.72
N TYR A 556 50.93 -17.36 -0.26
CA TYR A 556 50.90 -18.58 -1.08
C TYR A 556 51.48 -19.81 -0.37
N GLU A 557 50.78 -20.94 -0.48
CA GLU A 557 51.33 -22.26 -0.20
C GLU A 557 51.66 -23.02 -1.51
N TYR A 558 52.91 -23.45 -1.66
CA TYR A 558 53.36 -24.23 -2.82
C TYR A 558 53.60 -25.70 -2.48
N LYS A 559 52.96 -26.61 -3.23
CA LYS A 559 53.01 -28.07 -3.03
C LYS A 559 53.17 -28.81 -4.36
N ASP A 560 53.45 -30.10 -4.28
CA ASP A 560 53.51 -31.04 -5.41
C ASP A 560 54.44 -30.62 -6.57
N PHE A 561 55.66 -30.20 -6.22
CA PHE A 561 56.71 -29.89 -7.19
C PHE A 561 57.13 -31.10 -8.03
N ALA A 562 56.95 -30.96 -9.34
CA ALA A 562 57.42 -31.86 -10.40
C ALA A 562 57.98 -31.03 -11.57
N LEU A 563 58.71 -31.65 -12.51
CA LEU A 563 59.17 -30.94 -13.72
C LEU A 563 58.02 -30.46 -14.61
N LYS A 564 56.85 -31.10 -14.53
CA LYS A 564 55.64 -30.69 -15.26
C LYS A 564 54.93 -29.48 -14.65
N GLY A 565 55.35 -29.00 -13.48
CA GLY A 565 54.70 -27.91 -12.75
C GLY A 565 54.57 -28.19 -11.26
N PHE A 566 53.89 -27.27 -10.58
CA PHE A 566 53.62 -27.28 -9.13
C PHE A 566 52.22 -26.71 -8.86
N LEU A 567 51.68 -26.95 -7.68
CA LEU A 567 50.41 -26.37 -7.24
C LEU A 567 50.67 -25.18 -6.32
N GLY A 568 50.09 -24.03 -6.63
CA GLY A 568 50.01 -22.88 -5.73
C GLY A 568 48.60 -22.75 -5.17
N THR A 569 48.48 -22.66 -3.85
CA THR A 569 47.21 -22.44 -3.14
C THR A 569 47.24 -21.09 -2.44
N PHE A 570 46.12 -20.37 -2.50
CA PHE A 570 45.91 -19.12 -1.76
C PHE A 570 44.55 -19.15 -1.08
N GLU A 571 44.46 -18.55 0.12
CA GLU A 571 43.27 -18.50 0.96
C GLU A 571 42.97 -17.06 1.38
N ILE A 572 41.72 -16.64 1.17
CA ILE A 572 41.15 -15.43 1.75
C ILE A 572 40.15 -15.85 2.83
N LEU A 573 40.23 -15.27 4.02
CA LEU A 573 39.30 -15.50 5.11
C LEU A 573 38.29 -14.36 5.20
N VAL A 574 37.03 -14.69 5.45
CA VAL A 574 35.96 -13.73 5.74
C VAL A 574 35.60 -13.89 7.21
N ARG A 575 35.76 -12.81 7.97
CA ARG A 575 35.52 -12.77 9.41
C ARG A 575 34.36 -11.87 9.74
N ASP A 576 33.62 -12.20 10.78
CA ASP A 576 32.61 -11.30 11.35
C ASP A 576 33.27 -10.05 11.95
N HIS A 577 32.67 -8.87 11.71
CA HIS A 577 33.27 -7.57 12.09
C HIS A 577 33.31 -7.34 13.61
N GLU A 578 32.39 -7.90 14.41
CA GLU A 578 32.37 -7.70 15.88
C GLU A 578 33.22 -8.74 16.61
N THR A 579 33.07 -10.01 16.26
CA THR A 579 33.65 -11.17 16.97
C THR A 579 35.01 -11.57 16.43
N SER A 580 35.35 -11.18 15.19
CA SER A 580 36.54 -11.63 14.44
C SER A 580 36.60 -13.15 14.18
N GLU A 581 35.52 -13.89 14.40
CA GLU A 581 35.43 -15.32 14.07
C GLU A 581 35.38 -15.53 12.54
N VAL A 582 35.94 -16.64 12.05
CA VAL A 582 35.95 -16.97 10.62
C VAL A 582 34.59 -17.54 10.23
N GLN A 583 33.88 -16.85 9.35
CA GLN A 583 32.54 -17.24 8.87
C GLN A 583 32.62 -17.99 7.52
N SER A 584 33.52 -17.58 6.62
CA SER A 584 33.80 -18.30 5.38
C SER A 584 35.26 -18.18 4.94
N SER A 585 35.67 -19.01 3.98
CA SER A 585 37.02 -19.01 3.40
C SER A 585 36.95 -19.26 1.90
N ALA A 586 37.64 -18.44 1.12
CA ALA A 586 37.80 -18.60 -0.31
C ALA A 586 39.19 -19.17 -0.62
N VAL A 587 39.28 -20.50 -0.71
CA VAL A 587 40.51 -21.22 -1.04
C VAL A 587 40.57 -21.51 -2.53
N LYS A 588 41.69 -21.20 -3.17
CA LYS A 588 41.92 -21.51 -4.58
C LYS A 588 43.29 -22.16 -4.77
N THR A 589 43.30 -23.37 -5.34
CA THR A 589 44.50 -24.06 -5.82
C THR A 589 44.56 -23.99 -7.34
N CYS A 590 45.72 -23.61 -7.88
CA CYS A 590 45.97 -23.48 -9.32
C CYS A 590 47.28 -24.20 -9.70
N PRO A 591 47.32 -24.88 -10.87
CA PRO A 591 48.55 -25.46 -11.41
C PRO A 591 49.37 -24.39 -12.12
N PHE A 592 50.68 -24.39 -11.87
CA PHE A 592 51.64 -23.46 -12.47
C PHE A 592 52.85 -24.21 -13.03
N THR A 593 53.47 -23.66 -14.07
CA THR A 593 54.66 -24.22 -14.71
C THR A 593 55.77 -23.18 -14.77
N SER A 594 56.99 -23.55 -14.36
CA SER A 594 58.16 -22.68 -14.52
C SER A 594 59.36 -23.50 -14.99
N THR A 595 60.17 -22.91 -15.88
CA THR A 595 61.41 -23.51 -16.39
C THR A 595 62.56 -23.42 -15.39
N GLU A 596 62.53 -22.42 -14.51
CA GLU A 596 63.40 -22.31 -13.34
C GLU A 596 62.59 -21.89 -12.11
N LEU A 597 62.85 -22.50 -10.97
CA LEU A 597 62.15 -22.23 -9.72
C LEU A 597 63.05 -22.57 -8.54
N ILE A 598 63.05 -21.73 -7.51
CA ILE A 598 63.66 -22.07 -6.21
C ILE A 598 62.70 -21.69 -5.09
N VAL A 599 62.33 -22.67 -4.27
CA VAL A 599 61.48 -22.50 -3.09
C VAL A 599 62.25 -22.89 -1.84
N CYS A 600 62.25 -21.98 -0.86
CA CYS A 600 62.98 -22.05 0.39
C CYS A 600 61.97 -22.09 1.54
N SER A 601 61.58 -23.30 1.97
CA SER A 601 60.49 -23.48 2.94
C SER A 601 60.93 -23.31 4.40
N THR A 602 59.97 -22.98 5.26
CA THR A 602 60.13 -22.76 6.71
C THR A 602 60.64 -23.98 7.48
N ASP A 603 60.39 -25.20 6.99
CA ASP A 603 60.93 -26.46 7.52
C ASP A 603 62.40 -26.73 7.13
N GLY A 604 63.01 -25.84 6.32
CA GLY A 604 64.39 -25.95 5.90
C GLY A 604 64.62 -26.94 4.77
N ARG A 605 63.66 -27.02 3.83
CA ARG A 605 63.83 -27.71 2.55
C ARG A 605 64.08 -26.68 1.44
N MET A 606 65.12 -26.93 0.66
CA MET A 606 65.37 -26.22 -0.61
C MET A 606 64.86 -27.12 -1.74
N THR A 607 63.89 -26.62 -2.51
CA THR A 607 63.42 -27.27 -3.74
C THR A 607 63.78 -26.39 -4.92
N VAL A 608 64.45 -26.96 -5.92
CA VAL A 608 64.97 -26.24 -7.08
C VAL A 608 64.61 -26.98 -8.37
N VAL A 609 63.93 -26.31 -9.29
CA VAL A 609 63.95 -26.67 -10.72
C VAL A 609 65.01 -25.77 -11.36
N ALA A 610 66.09 -26.37 -11.86
CA ALA A 610 67.17 -25.65 -12.53
C ALA A 610 67.23 -26.03 -14.00
N ASN A 611 67.40 -25.04 -14.88
CA ASN A 611 67.69 -25.28 -16.29
C ASN A 611 69.20 -25.50 -16.44
N LEU A 612 69.58 -26.70 -16.85
CA LEU A 612 70.97 -27.15 -16.91
C LEU A 612 71.52 -27.17 -18.34
N SER A 613 70.76 -26.65 -19.31
CA SER A 613 71.12 -26.63 -20.74
C SER A 613 72.45 -25.93 -21.04
N LEU A 614 72.86 -24.96 -20.19
CA LEU A 614 74.15 -24.27 -20.29
C LEU A 614 75.26 -24.95 -19.46
N ALA A 615 74.91 -25.66 -18.38
CA ALA A 615 75.86 -26.30 -17.48
C ALA A 615 76.32 -27.69 -17.94
N ILE A 616 75.61 -28.29 -18.89
CA ILE A 616 75.82 -29.66 -19.36
C ILE A 616 76.30 -29.65 -20.82
N PRO A 617 77.43 -30.28 -21.16
CA PRO A 617 77.90 -30.37 -22.54
C PRO A 617 76.89 -31.09 -23.45
N SER A 618 76.79 -30.67 -24.72
CA SER A 618 75.87 -31.25 -25.70
C SER A 618 75.87 -32.78 -25.73
N GLY A 619 74.72 -33.40 -25.45
CA GLY A 619 74.55 -34.86 -25.34
C GLY A 619 74.79 -35.44 -23.94
N GLY A 620 75.12 -34.61 -22.94
CA GLY A 620 74.99 -34.96 -21.53
C GLY A 620 73.53 -34.96 -21.07
N SER A 621 73.24 -35.59 -19.93
CA SER A 621 71.88 -35.67 -19.37
C SER A 621 71.82 -35.00 -17.99
N PRO A 622 70.83 -34.13 -17.73
CA PRO A 622 70.52 -33.58 -16.40
C PRO A 622 70.47 -34.61 -15.27
N ALA A 623 70.02 -35.85 -15.54
CA ALA A 623 70.00 -36.95 -14.59
C ALA A 623 71.38 -37.39 -14.05
N ARG A 624 72.48 -36.92 -14.65
CA ARG A 624 73.88 -37.18 -14.22
C ARG A 624 74.49 -36.05 -13.41
N THR A 625 73.69 -35.05 -13.02
CA THR A 625 74.12 -34.02 -12.09
C THR A 625 73.92 -34.46 -10.64
N ASN A 626 74.68 -33.86 -9.74
CA ASN A 626 74.61 -34.05 -8.30
C ASN A 626 74.89 -32.73 -7.60
N LEU A 627 74.45 -32.60 -6.35
CA LEU A 627 74.84 -31.50 -5.47
C LEU A 627 76.31 -31.65 -5.01
N ILE A 628 76.80 -30.78 -4.12
CA ILE A 628 78.17 -30.89 -3.56
C ILE A 628 78.45 -32.29 -3.00
N ASP A 629 77.45 -32.92 -2.37
CA ASP A 629 77.47 -34.35 -2.07
C ASP A 629 77.09 -35.19 -3.30
N MET A 630 78.01 -36.07 -3.73
CA MET A 630 77.84 -36.94 -4.89
C MET A 630 76.66 -37.91 -4.78
N TYR A 631 76.16 -38.18 -3.57
CA TYR A 631 74.99 -39.05 -3.37
C TYR A 631 73.64 -38.32 -3.51
N CYS A 632 73.65 -36.99 -3.57
CA CYS A 632 72.45 -36.19 -3.77
C CYS A 632 72.23 -35.84 -5.25
N GLY A 633 71.69 -36.81 -6.01
CA GLY A 633 71.20 -36.60 -7.37
C GLY A 633 69.80 -35.93 -7.43
N PRO A 634 69.32 -35.58 -8.64
CA PRO A 634 68.00 -35.01 -8.83
C PRO A 634 66.88 -36.03 -8.56
N LYS A 635 65.73 -35.52 -8.08
CA LYS A 635 64.48 -36.28 -7.87
C LYS A 635 63.81 -36.61 -9.21
N GLU A 636 63.80 -35.65 -10.13
CA GLU A 636 63.29 -35.76 -11.50
C GLU A 636 64.26 -35.03 -12.45
N ALA A 637 64.41 -35.52 -13.67
CA ALA A 637 65.26 -34.90 -14.70
C ALA A 637 64.66 -35.15 -16.09
N ASP A 638 64.72 -34.13 -16.95
CA ASP A 638 64.37 -34.23 -18.38
C ASP A 638 65.62 -34.00 -19.27
N ASP A 639 65.44 -33.64 -20.53
CA ASP A 639 66.52 -33.38 -21.49
C ASP A 639 67.31 -32.09 -21.19
N THR A 640 66.71 -31.15 -20.46
CA THR A 640 67.21 -29.77 -20.25
C THR A 640 67.33 -29.38 -18.77
N SER A 641 66.45 -29.91 -17.92
CA SER A 641 66.20 -29.41 -16.57
C SER A 641 66.22 -30.53 -15.53
N ALA A 642 66.49 -30.18 -14.28
CA ALA A 642 66.45 -31.13 -13.16
C ALA A 642 65.82 -30.52 -11.90
N LEU A 643 65.03 -31.34 -11.21
CA LEU A 643 64.40 -31.04 -9.94
C LEU A 643 65.23 -31.63 -8.80
N PHE A 644 65.73 -30.78 -7.91
CA PHE A 644 66.34 -31.16 -6.65
C PHE A 644 65.41 -30.79 -5.50
N SER A 645 65.34 -31.63 -4.46
CA SER A 645 64.66 -31.28 -3.20
C SER A 645 65.39 -31.91 -2.02
N PHE A 646 65.99 -31.08 -1.18
CA PHE A 646 66.90 -31.51 -0.12
C PHE A 646 66.79 -30.61 1.13
N LEU A 647 67.27 -31.09 2.27
CA LEU A 647 67.30 -30.30 3.50
C LEU A 647 68.54 -29.40 3.52
N LEU A 648 68.40 -28.18 4.05
CA LEU A 648 69.48 -27.17 4.09
C LEU A 648 70.72 -27.62 4.88
N ASN A 649 70.57 -28.57 5.81
CA ASN A 649 71.65 -29.17 6.59
C ASN A 649 72.23 -30.47 5.97
N SER A 650 71.84 -30.80 4.73
CA SER A 650 72.22 -32.02 4.01
C SER A 650 72.91 -31.72 2.67
N CYS A 651 73.32 -32.76 1.96
CA CYS A 651 73.86 -32.70 0.59
C CYS A 651 75.08 -31.79 0.37
N GLY A 652 75.92 -31.61 1.40
CA GLY A 652 77.12 -30.77 1.33
C GLY A 652 76.86 -29.26 1.32
N SER A 653 75.65 -28.83 1.68
CA SER A 653 75.27 -27.41 1.70
C SER A 653 76.18 -26.59 2.61
N THR A 654 76.71 -25.49 2.08
CA THR A 654 77.56 -24.53 2.81
C THR A 654 76.72 -23.43 3.45
N VAL A 655 77.15 -22.92 4.60
CA VAL A 655 76.41 -21.88 5.34
C VAL A 655 77.27 -20.62 5.46
N LYS A 656 76.71 -19.47 5.06
CA LYS A 656 77.30 -18.15 5.18
C LYS A 656 76.47 -17.31 6.15
N LEU A 657 77.10 -16.86 7.23
CA LEU A 657 76.48 -15.98 8.22
C LEU A 657 76.67 -14.52 7.80
N GLY A 658 75.58 -13.83 7.48
CA GLY A 658 75.55 -12.39 7.30
C GLY A 658 75.40 -11.64 8.63
N LYS A 659 75.27 -10.32 8.60
CA LYS A 659 75.00 -9.51 9.80
C LYS A 659 73.61 -9.77 10.39
N GLU A 660 72.62 -9.94 9.51
CA GLU A 660 71.19 -10.07 9.86
C GLU A 660 70.51 -11.23 9.11
N THR A 661 71.28 -12.05 8.39
CA THR A 661 70.77 -13.15 7.55
C THR A 661 71.67 -14.38 7.61
N VAL A 662 71.12 -15.55 7.25
CA VAL A 662 71.84 -16.82 7.05
C VAL A 662 71.58 -17.29 5.63
N THR A 663 72.63 -17.41 4.82
CA THR A 663 72.54 -17.93 3.46
C THR A 663 73.08 -19.35 3.41
N TYR A 664 72.23 -20.30 3.04
CA TYR A 664 72.60 -21.68 2.72
C TYR A 664 72.82 -21.76 1.21
N GLN A 665 73.97 -22.28 0.79
CA GLN A 665 74.37 -22.36 -0.61
C GLN A 665 74.83 -23.78 -0.96
N ASN A 666 74.36 -24.30 -2.10
CA ASN A 666 74.82 -25.54 -2.71
C ASN A 666 75.18 -25.32 -4.19
N GLU A 667 75.86 -26.26 -4.83
CA GLU A 667 76.27 -26.21 -6.23
C GLU A 667 75.81 -27.48 -6.95
N ILE A 668 75.15 -27.32 -8.09
CA ILE A 668 74.81 -28.42 -9.00
C ILE A 668 76.00 -28.65 -9.92
N LEU A 669 76.54 -29.87 -9.90
CA LEU A 669 77.76 -30.31 -10.57
C LEU A 669 77.44 -31.43 -11.58
N TYR A 670 78.07 -31.41 -12.75
CA TYR A 670 77.92 -32.46 -13.76
C TYR A 670 79.06 -33.49 -13.71
N SER A 671 78.71 -34.77 -13.52
CA SER A 671 79.68 -35.86 -13.37
C SER A 671 80.27 -36.34 -14.71
N LYS A 672 81.41 -35.77 -15.14
CA LYS A 672 82.21 -36.29 -16.26
C LYS A 672 82.92 -37.60 -15.87
N LYS A 673 82.39 -38.77 -16.24
CA LYS A 673 83.15 -40.04 -16.13
C LYS A 673 84.36 -40.01 -17.07
N HIS A 674 85.56 -40.16 -16.51
CA HIS A 674 86.80 -40.30 -17.27
C HIS A 674 86.77 -41.54 -18.18
N HIS A 675 86.91 -41.33 -19.48
CA HIS A 675 87.76 -42.22 -20.27
C HIS A 675 89.22 -41.77 -20.10
N SER A 676 90.12 -42.73 -19.97
CA SER A 676 91.53 -42.52 -19.69
C SER A 676 92.27 -41.87 -20.86
N VAL A 677 93.08 -40.83 -20.59
CA VAL A 677 94.52 -40.75 -20.91
C VAL A 677 95.11 -39.39 -20.43
N SER A 678 96.36 -39.44 -19.93
CA SER A 678 97.32 -38.35 -19.62
C SER A 678 96.90 -37.16 -18.73
N LYS A 679 97.62 -37.00 -17.60
CA LYS A 679 97.73 -35.76 -16.84
C LYS A 679 98.43 -34.65 -17.65
N ALA A 680 97.68 -33.72 -18.24
CA ALA A 680 98.15 -32.36 -18.60
C ALA A 680 97.03 -31.39 -19.06
N ALA A 681 95.81 -31.49 -18.50
CA ALA A 681 94.73 -30.50 -18.67
C ALA A 681 93.59 -30.82 -17.69
N SER A 682 93.61 -30.23 -16.49
CA SER A 682 92.53 -30.43 -15.50
C SER A 682 92.17 -29.11 -14.81
N GLU A 683 91.89 -28.09 -15.61
CA GLU A 683 91.31 -26.82 -15.15
C GLU A 683 90.49 -26.13 -16.27
N GLU A 684 89.76 -26.93 -17.07
CA GLU A 684 88.63 -26.39 -17.83
C GLU A 684 87.41 -26.33 -16.92
N ILE A 685 86.95 -25.10 -16.68
CA ILE A 685 85.80 -24.77 -15.85
C ILE A 685 84.60 -25.59 -16.35
N THR A 686 84.05 -26.42 -15.48
CA THR A 686 82.70 -26.97 -15.66
C THR A 686 81.75 -25.90 -15.16
N ASP A 687 80.89 -25.39 -16.04
CA ASP A 687 79.94 -24.34 -15.69
C ASP A 687 79.04 -24.82 -14.55
N ARG A 688 78.99 -24.01 -13.48
CA ARG A 688 78.32 -24.37 -12.21
C ARG A 688 77.05 -23.58 -12.05
N VAL A 689 75.99 -24.27 -11.65
CA VAL A 689 74.74 -23.64 -11.19
C VAL A 689 74.75 -23.62 -9.68
N THR A 690 74.89 -22.42 -9.11
CA THR A 690 74.84 -22.20 -7.66
C THR A 690 73.41 -21.94 -7.23
N VAL A 691 72.95 -22.63 -6.20
CA VAL A 691 71.61 -22.48 -5.63
C VAL A 691 71.74 -22.03 -4.19
N GLN A 692 70.97 -21.00 -3.79
CA GLN A 692 71.04 -20.49 -2.42
C GLN A 692 69.68 -20.05 -1.87
N CYS A 693 69.49 -20.24 -0.57
CA CYS A 693 68.34 -19.78 0.21
C CYS A 693 68.84 -18.91 1.37
N THR A 694 68.32 -17.68 1.48
CA THR A 694 68.69 -16.72 2.54
C THR A 694 67.52 -16.49 3.48
N TYR A 695 67.74 -16.67 4.78
CA TYR A 695 66.74 -16.49 5.84
C TYR A 695 67.15 -15.34 6.77
N PRO A 696 66.21 -14.57 7.34
CA PRO A 696 66.51 -13.56 8.35
C PRO A 696 66.98 -14.23 9.66
N LEU A 697 68.03 -13.69 10.30
CA LEU A 697 68.57 -14.23 11.55
C LEU A 697 67.58 -14.15 12.71
N ALA A 698 66.76 -13.09 12.75
CA ALA A 698 65.78 -12.87 13.82
C ALA A 698 64.64 -13.90 13.83
N GLY A 699 64.33 -14.49 12.67
CA GLY A 699 63.21 -15.40 12.47
C GLY A 699 63.51 -16.89 12.66
N LEU A 700 64.80 -17.23 12.87
CA LEU A 700 65.25 -18.62 12.97
C LEU A 700 65.09 -19.15 14.39
N HIS A 701 64.03 -19.92 14.63
CA HIS A 701 63.81 -20.61 15.90
C HIS A 701 64.92 -21.62 16.25
N ARG A 702 65.59 -22.20 15.24
CA ARG A 702 66.71 -23.15 15.42
C ARG A 702 67.81 -23.01 14.36
N LEU A 703 68.87 -22.25 14.67
CA LEU A 703 70.13 -22.31 13.90
C LEU A 703 70.92 -23.60 14.19
N PHE A 704 71.61 -24.10 13.16
CA PHE A 704 72.63 -25.18 13.23
C PHE A 704 72.17 -26.52 13.85
N SER A 705 70.86 -26.73 13.99
CA SER A 705 70.29 -27.99 14.48
C SER A 705 70.48 -29.12 13.44
N THR A 706 71.15 -30.19 13.86
CA THR A 706 71.46 -31.35 13.00
C THR A 706 70.21 -32.18 12.62
N TYR A 707 69.09 -31.96 13.30
CA TYR A 707 67.88 -32.80 13.17
C TYR A 707 66.60 -32.06 12.77
N ARG A 708 66.55 -30.73 12.89
CA ARG A 708 65.36 -29.91 12.55
C ARG A 708 65.74 -28.43 12.42
N PHE A 709 65.67 -27.90 11.20
CA PHE A 709 65.64 -26.46 10.93
C PHE A 709 64.19 -25.97 11.11
N GLU A 710 64.02 -24.72 11.53
CA GLU A 710 62.70 -24.13 11.75
C GLU A 710 62.81 -22.59 11.70
N SER A 711 62.05 -21.97 10.81
CA SER A 711 62.02 -20.53 10.52
C SER A 711 60.58 -20.03 10.55
N ASP A 712 60.35 -18.81 11.03
CA ASP A 712 59.04 -18.16 11.00
C ASP A 712 58.61 -17.74 9.57
N SER A 713 59.57 -17.31 8.74
CA SER A 713 59.37 -16.91 7.35
C SER A 713 60.01 -17.90 6.37
N ALA A 714 59.45 -17.96 5.15
CA ALA A 714 60.12 -18.56 4.00
C ALA A 714 61.43 -17.81 3.68
N GLY A 715 62.37 -18.51 3.05
CA GLY A 715 63.65 -17.94 2.63
C GLY A 715 63.59 -17.29 1.26
N ILE A 716 64.51 -16.36 0.99
CA ILE A 716 64.71 -15.77 -0.33
C ILE A 716 65.64 -16.67 -1.12
N GLY A 717 65.12 -17.29 -2.17
CA GLY A 717 65.87 -18.18 -3.07
C GLY A 717 66.50 -17.43 -4.24
N SER A 718 67.66 -17.90 -4.71
CA SER A 718 68.20 -17.51 -6.02
C SER A 718 69.01 -18.64 -6.67
N ILE A 719 68.84 -18.79 -7.98
CA ILE A 719 69.65 -19.64 -8.86
C ILE A 719 70.64 -18.74 -9.60
N ILE A 720 71.92 -19.12 -9.62
CA ILE A 720 73.00 -18.32 -10.20
C ILE A 720 73.78 -19.21 -11.19
N HIS A 721 73.66 -18.88 -12.48
CA HIS A 721 74.43 -19.51 -13.56
C HIS A 721 75.80 -18.81 -13.69
N THR A 722 76.88 -19.59 -13.64
CA THR A 722 78.25 -19.04 -13.79
C THR A 722 78.64 -19.03 -15.27
N MET A 723 78.93 -17.85 -15.84
CA MET A 723 79.38 -17.69 -17.23
C MET A 723 80.90 -17.40 -17.31
N PRO A 724 81.62 -17.83 -18.37
CA PRO A 724 83.04 -17.51 -18.55
C PRO A 724 83.32 -16.02 -18.75
N SER A 725 84.35 -15.50 -18.06
CA SER A 725 84.79 -14.11 -18.17
C SER A 725 85.71 -13.88 -19.39
N THR A 726 85.17 -13.39 -20.50
CA THR A 726 85.97 -12.81 -21.59
C THR A 726 86.24 -11.32 -21.36
N ALA A 727 87.51 -10.96 -21.24
CA ALA A 727 87.92 -9.57 -21.11
C ALA A 727 87.93 -8.85 -22.47
N GLY A 728 87.22 -7.71 -22.57
CA GLY A 728 87.48 -6.69 -23.60
C GLY A 728 86.40 -6.39 -24.64
N ALA A 729 85.22 -5.88 -24.22
CA ALA A 729 84.34 -5.01 -25.01
C ALA A 729 83.28 -4.34 -24.10
N PRO A 730 82.61 -3.23 -24.49
CA PRO A 730 81.65 -2.54 -23.62
C PRO A 730 80.41 -3.39 -23.31
N GLY A 731 79.94 -3.32 -22.06
CA GLY A 731 78.97 -4.28 -21.51
C GLY A 731 77.54 -4.19 -22.08
N PRO A 732 76.81 -5.32 -22.13
CA PRO A 732 75.36 -5.32 -22.34
C PRO A 732 74.64 -4.66 -21.16
N GLN A 733 73.59 -3.89 -21.45
CA GLN A 733 72.77 -3.26 -20.42
C GLN A 733 71.90 -4.31 -19.73
N VAL A 734 72.03 -4.45 -18.40
CA VAL A 734 71.04 -5.13 -17.57
C VAL A 734 69.81 -4.23 -17.46
N PRO A 735 68.57 -4.70 -17.75
CA PRO A 735 67.36 -3.93 -17.52
C PRO A 735 67.19 -3.64 -16.03
N THR A 736 67.63 -2.47 -15.60
CA THR A 736 67.38 -1.99 -14.24
C THR A 736 66.00 -1.37 -14.24
N THR A 737 64.97 -2.16 -13.92
CA THR A 737 63.62 -1.63 -13.67
C THR A 737 63.62 -0.85 -12.35
N LYS A 738 64.17 0.36 -12.38
CA LYS A 738 63.96 1.35 -11.31
C LYS A 738 62.47 1.69 -11.28
N PRO A 739 61.83 1.74 -10.10
CA PRO A 739 60.60 2.49 -9.93
C PRO A 739 60.88 3.95 -10.32
N THR A 740 60.26 4.40 -11.41
CA THR A 740 60.35 5.80 -11.83
C THR A 740 59.22 6.55 -11.14
N THR A 741 59.51 7.11 -9.97
CA THR A 741 58.67 8.15 -9.38
C THR A 741 59.57 9.24 -8.83
N VAL A 742 59.58 10.38 -9.54
CA VAL A 742 60.30 11.57 -9.11
C VAL A 742 59.48 12.21 -7.98
N LEU A 743 59.93 12.08 -6.74
CA LEU A 743 59.44 12.95 -5.67
C LEU A 743 59.94 14.37 -5.94
N GLN A 744 59.02 15.28 -6.26
CA GLN A 744 59.29 16.71 -6.23
C GLN A 744 59.41 17.17 -4.77
N THR A 745 60.63 17.49 -4.34
CA THR A 745 60.85 18.13 -3.03
C THR A 745 60.47 19.60 -3.08
N THR A 746 59.43 19.99 -2.34
CA THR A 746 59.24 21.37 -1.85
C THR A 746 59.87 21.55 -0.46
N PRO A 747 60.21 22.79 -0.04
CA PRO A 747 61.20 22.99 1.03
C PRO A 747 60.69 22.76 2.45
N ALA A 748 61.60 22.34 3.34
CA ALA A 748 61.32 22.09 4.75
C ALA A 748 60.95 23.38 5.53
N THR A 749 59.95 23.26 6.42
CA THR A 749 59.70 24.26 7.46
C THR A 749 60.17 23.72 8.82
N LYS A 750 60.98 24.54 9.49
CA LYS A 750 61.74 24.37 10.75
C LYS A 750 61.22 23.35 11.78
N THR A 751 62.15 22.54 12.29
CA THR A 751 62.09 21.82 13.57
C THR A 751 62.14 22.75 14.79
N PRO A 752 61.68 22.25 15.95
CA PRO A 752 62.40 22.44 17.22
C PRO A 752 63.06 21.14 17.72
N ASN A 753 64.09 21.27 18.55
CA ASN A 753 64.98 20.17 18.96
C ASN A 753 64.39 19.19 20.00
N PRO A 754 64.84 17.92 20.02
CA PRO A 754 64.54 16.95 21.08
C PRO A 754 65.53 17.03 22.27
N THR A 755 65.08 16.62 23.46
CA THR A 755 65.89 16.29 24.66
C THR A 755 65.13 15.25 25.51
N PRO A 756 65.78 14.46 26.39
CA PRO A 756 65.81 13.01 26.13
C PRO A 756 65.19 12.08 27.20
N VAL A 757 64.81 10.89 26.72
CA VAL A 757 64.79 9.54 27.34
C VAL A 757 64.42 9.41 28.84
N ALA A 758 63.40 8.58 29.10
CA ALA A 758 63.32 7.74 30.29
C ALA A 758 62.95 6.30 29.91
N PHE A 759 63.83 5.35 30.22
CA PHE A 759 63.61 3.89 30.08
C PHE A 759 63.06 3.34 31.39
N GLN A 760 61.93 2.61 31.37
CA GLN A 760 61.57 1.65 32.43
C GLN A 760 60.73 0.48 31.86
N PRO A 761 60.67 -0.68 32.55
CA PRO A 761 60.76 -1.97 31.87
C PRO A 761 59.42 -2.71 31.71
N ALA A 762 59.35 -3.58 30.70
CA ALA A 762 58.25 -4.52 30.55
C ALA A 762 58.26 -5.57 31.67
N PHE A 763 57.11 -5.73 32.32
CA PHE A 763 56.91 -6.56 33.51
C PHE A 763 56.50 -7.98 33.12
N HIS A 764 57.32 -8.99 33.44
CA HIS A 764 56.98 -10.40 33.18
C HIS A 764 56.07 -10.98 34.29
N PRO A 765 54.88 -11.52 33.97
CA PRO A 765 54.09 -12.28 34.93
C PRO A 765 54.74 -13.64 35.23
N PRO A 766 54.78 -14.11 36.49
CA PRO A 766 55.53 -15.30 36.87
C PRO A 766 54.76 -16.60 36.60
N ALA A 767 55.30 -17.45 35.72
CA ALA A 767 54.83 -18.82 35.54
C ALA A 767 55.15 -19.69 36.78
N ARG A 768 54.11 -20.04 37.55
CA ARG A 768 54.24 -20.99 38.68
C ARG A 768 54.25 -22.43 38.17
N TYR A 769 55.36 -23.14 38.37
CA TYR A 769 55.41 -24.60 38.31
C TYR A 769 55.33 -25.18 39.74
N VAL A 770 54.44 -26.14 39.97
CA VAL A 770 54.35 -26.89 41.23
C VAL A 770 54.65 -28.37 40.98
N LYS A 771 55.52 -28.93 41.83
CA LYS A 771 55.97 -30.33 41.81
C LYS A 771 54.85 -31.32 42.10
N VAL A 772 54.96 -32.51 41.50
CA VAL A 772 54.32 -33.75 41.99
C VAL A 772 55.42 -34.73 42.47
N PRO A 773 55.40 -35.18 43.74
CA PRO A 773 56.18 -36.34 44.20
C PRO A 773 55.33 -37.61 44.17
N ALA A 774 55.98 -38.78 44.16
CA ALA A 774 55.32 -40.07 44.07
C ALA A 774 55.16 -40.79 45.44
N PHE A 775 54.41 -41.90 45.39
CA PHE A 775 54.34 -43.04 46.31
C PHE A 775 53.27 -43.11 47.44
N ASN A 776 52.33 -44.05 47.20
CA ASN A 776 51.77 -45.07 48.10
C ASN A 776 50.76 -44.73 49.22
N ARG A 777 49.60 -45.43 49.11
CA ARG A 777 49.00 -46.43 50.04
C ARG A 777 47.56 -46.19 50.54
N PHE A 778 46.78 -47.27 50.36
CA PHE A 778 45.68 -47.82 51.17
C PHE A 778 44.19 -47.53 50.86
N ARG A 779 43.48 -48.66 50.61
CA ARG A 779 42.09 -49.03 50.95
C ARG A 779 40.99 -48.01 50.60
N GLY A 780 40.14 -48.32 49.62
CA GLY A 780 38.91 -49.12 49.83
C GLY A 780 37.71 -48.16 49.87
N MET A 781 36.48 -48.48 49.48
CA MET A 781 35.82 -49.72 49.09
C MET A 781 34.72 -49.39 48.05
N ILE A 782 34.44 -50.31 47.13
CA ILE A 782 33.10 -50.84 46.78
C ILE A 782 31.96 -49.78 46.73
N LYS A 783 31.56 -49.29 45.53
CA LYS A 783 30.56 -49.89 44.60
C LYS A 783 29.10 -49.59 45.03
N GLY A 784 28.35 -48.90 44.17
CA GLY A 784 26.93 -48.61 44.41
C GLY A 784 26.31 -47.57 43.47
N ALA A 785 26.15 -47.91 42.19
CA ALA A 785 25.10 -47.30 41.37
C ALA A 785 23.79 -48.06 41.66
N GLY A 786 22.67 -47.36 41.73
CA GLY A 786 21.36 -47.94 42.06
C GLY A 786 20.23 -46.94 41.86
N GLU A 787 19.35 -47.25 40.92
CA GLU A 787 18.30 -46.39 40.39
C GLU A 787 17.01 -46.33 41.25
N THR A 788 16.14 -45.38 40.86
CA THR A 788 14.66 -45.45 40.76
C THR A 788 13.69 -45.36 41.95
N LEU A 789 12.76 -44.40 41.76
CA LEU A 789 11.29 -44.39 41.96
C LEU A 789 10.60 -44.21 43.33
N GLN A 790 9.51 -43.42 43.26
CA GLN A 790 8.31 -43.39 44.13
C GLN A 790 8.53 -42.90 45.60
N THR A 791 7.63 -42.22 46.31
CA THR A 791 6.23 -41.73 46.16
C THR A 791 6.01 -40.58 47.20
N SER A 792 4.92 -39.80 47.32
CA SER A 792 3.59 -39.67 46.67
C SER A 792 2.89 -38.37 47.12
N VAL A 793 1.98 -37.82 46.28
CA VAL A 793 0.66 -37.23 46.66
C VAL A 793 0.59 -36.05 47.65
N ASN A 794 -0.05 -34.96 47.20
CA ASN A 794 -1.23 -34.45 47.90
C ASN A 794 -2.26 -33.85 46.92
N ALA A 795 -3.53 -34.22 47.12
CA ALA A 795 -4.73 -33.60 46.53
C ALA A 795 -5.39 -32.71 47.62
N ALA A 796 -6.52 -32.01 47.46
CA ALA A 796 -7.51 -31.98 46.38
C ALA A 796 -8.29 -30.65 46.36
N ASN A 797 -8.85 -30.33 45.18
CA ASN A 797 -10.15 -29.70 44.88
C ASN A 797 -10.89 -28.88 45.95
N ILE A 798 -11.23 -27.63 45.61
CA ILE A 798 -12.60 -27.26 45.19
C ILE A 798 -12.49 -26.60 43.81
#